data_AF-A2ESM9-F1
#
_entry.id   AF-A2ESM9-F1
#
_cell.length_a   1.000
_cell.length_b   1.000
_cell.length_c   1.000
_cell.angle_alpha   90.00
_cell.angle_beta   90.00
_cell.angle_gamma   90.00
#
_symmetry.space_group_name_H-M   'P 1'
#
loop_
_entity.id
_entity.type
_entity.pdbx_description
1 polymer ?
#
loop_
_entity_poly.entity_id
_entity_poly.type
_entity_poly.pdbx_seq_one_letter_code
_entity_poly.pdbx_strand_id
1 'polypeptide(L)'
;MTTFQSSPTYSPVNDSAQIVAQLYQERKKSFIKSLQDSIKSISSDLIVRQLLQEQISSNYLSQRIDELISKMLNDGREQFIDTLIQKINKYEAIFNDERTELLRVMGDRVLSFADSQITTSADRLRVIHSLTEQLKSLQDENSQLRVNSISSTSILQKSEISRPQKTIQDFNSPTFLHIFAQVDVSDLDRKLKALQTDSKTASKLVNSLQKSFKQYTTQMKSKMIEIATQCKDRVDSVERRLKQELERNSQLKHRYDDETIPSLMANHEETETQLRDELNQSMRESDRIKRDLLDRENAIKTLKRQQRQLFSVCESLKNQNTKMEEELSQLRSETAMNASALSTSSVKYDEAMNEAKRANEEINQLQGVLNIAKNKVKKATQRADAAEKELAQLKRNEEEMQQSIADLTTSNGEKESKLKDLREANKQLKNKCIQQNEQINELQHELDTIKAENESMQKKLNAAQIEAKNLQQSLTNAFDEKSVLEEKADSLGTTAKEYEKLKQILNDLKQKKEKAEGQITDLEQKLEKSEEEKTALDKTVKEQGNQIQREQAQIKQLIGENDEMQNLIEEKINDNKKLETQLKNLQQQLDQLSNEKAELQSNTTILQASLDDKNQKISQLKSDIQEKDAKAFDVQSEQEEMNAKLANLEKINDKHKKKIEDLKKQLGDSSATIVKVENEKNDLNEELGRLKKALESLKQESQGYQDANKKLIEENEQLENQIKDKDGNIDKLSRQIQNHTNRISENESQLGEVQSQLDDAAMTVHSQDQKIQQLQRQLAQLTTQKQVSDDRIKELERQNQGIARKLANAKDELQTALHNNAENEDKIQSQQRELDILHKEGESLQKRNQQTIDDLTNQLNKTKEELRQTEQQLRELQKMKENNDDKMQTAITDLGSELDRTKAKLQATSRQLEQQTKQAQQDKEASDSQIENQKQEIEKLNQTVNDLTNQINQTNQSLQNSANLYEEQVEQLQNDLNNRNKENDQLQKQTQQLKDDLIGKIEQLQGDLDAANNKLKDTTQQKGDLEKQMNEEKQKLNDKINNLDQQLQNTQREAQQQAKKLSNENEQLKADLDSAKKDIERYEQRNKDLLQAKGQSDKITSENK
;
A
#
# COMPACT_ATOMS: atom_id res chain seq x y z
N MET A 1 0.83 24.79 -34.00
CA MET A 1 -0.09 24.98 -32.85
C MET A 1 -0.18 23.66 -32.10
N THR A 2 -0.16 23.61 -30.76
CA THR A 2 -0.25 24.71 -29.76
C THR A 2 0.44 24.30 -28.46
N THR A 3 1.01 25.27 -27.73
CA THR A 3 1.33 25.25 -26.27
C THR A 3 1.90 23.96 -25.68
N PHE A 4 3.22 23.81 -25.49
CA PHE A 4 3.99 24.37 -24.37
C PHE A 4 3.31 24.27 -22.98
N GLN A 5 3.84 23.41 -22.12
CA GLN A 5 4.08 23.74 -20.71
C GLN A 5 5.59 23.68 -20.46
N SER A 6 6.19 24.82 -20.13
CA SER A 6 7.61 24.95 -19.84
C SER A 6 7.90 24.69 -18.36
N SER A 7 8.78 23.73 -18.08
CA SER A 7 9.47 23.66 -16.78
C SER A 7 10.33 24.91 -16.54
N PRO A 8 10.63 25.28 -15.28
CA PRO A 8 10.92 26.68 -14.95
C PRO A 8 12.26 27.21 -15.48
N THR A 9 12.23 28.40 -16.05
CA THR A 9 13.43 29.23 -16.26
C THR A 9 13.97 29.72 -14.92
N TYR A 10 15.25 29.47 -14.64
CA TYR A 10 15.93 30.00 -13.46
C TYR A 10 15.81 31.53 -13.38
N SER A 11 15.21 32.01 -12.28
CA SER A 11 15.18 33.43 -11.92
C SER A 11 15.36 33.53 -10.39
N PRO A 12 16.41 34.22 -9.90
CA PRO A 12 16.97 34.02 -8.55
C PRO A 12 16.16 34.65 -7.41
N VAL A 13 14.83 34.70 -7.54
CA VAL A 13 13.90 35.33 -6.58
C VAL A 13 12.81 34.34 -6.12
N ASN A 14 12.44 33.36 -6.94
CA ASN A 14 11.23 32.54 -6.71
C ASN A 14 11.49 31.17 -6.05
N ASP A 15 12.72 30.62 -6.13
CA ASP A 15 13.08 29.33 -5.51
C ASP A 15 12.80 29.29 -4.00
N SER A 16 12.98 30.44 -3.32
CA SER A 16 12.78 30.56 -1.88
C SER A 16 11.39 30.10 -1.43
N ALA A 17 10.33 30.47 -2.15
CA ALA A 17 8.97 30.09 -1.82
C ALA A 17 8.72 28.58 -2.05
N GLN A 18 9.28 28.01 -3.12
CA GLN A 18 9.07 26.61 -3.48
C GLN A 18 9.89 25.67 -2.58
N ILE A 19 11.12 26.06 -2.23
CA ILE A 19 11.97 25.39 -1.23
C ILE A 19 11.32 25.48 0.17
N VAL A 20 10.77 26.63 0.57
CA VAL A 20 10.03 26.76 1.85
C VAL A 20 8.78 25.89 1.85
N ALA A 21 8.03 25.80 0.76
CA ALA A 21 6.87 24.91 0.65
C ALA A 21 7.28 23.42 0.77
N GLN A 22 8.37 23.00 0.12
CA GLN A 22 8.92 21.65 0.25
C GLN A 22 9.40 21.38 1.68
N LEU A 23 10.20 22.29 2.28
CA LEU A 23 10.64 22.19 3.68
C LEU A 23 9.46 22.14 4.67
N TYR A 24 8.35 22.81 4.38
CA TYR A 24 7.14 22.76 5.20
C TYR A 24 6.44 21.39 5.10
N GLN A 25 6.38 20.78 3.91
CA GLN A 25 5.85 19.42 3.74
C GLN A 25 6.78 18.35 4.34
N GLU A 26 8.10 18.50 4.20
CA GLU A 26 9.13 17.67 4.83
C GLU A 26 9.04 17.74 6.37
N ARG A 27 8.91 18.96 6.93
CA ARG A 27 8.66 19.18 8.36
C ARG A 27 7.32 18.60 8.79
N LYS A 28 6.24 18.76 8.02
CA LYS A 28 4.92 18.18 8.32
C LYS A 28 4.98 16.65 8.38
N LYS A 29 5.62 15.99 7.40
CA LYS A 29 5.85 14.53 7.42
C LYS A 29 6.69 14.11 8.61
N SER A 30 7.79 14.82 8.88
CA SER A 30 8.69 14.53 10.01
C SER A 30 8.00 14.69 11.37
N PHE A 31 7.17 15.72 11.53
CA PHE A 31 6.37 15.97 12.72
C PHE A 31 5.29 14.90 12.93
N ILE A 32 4.55 14.55 11.87
CA ILE A 32 3.55 13.46 11.94
C ILE A 32 4.22 12.13 12.31
N LYS A 33 5.38 11.83 11.71
CA LYS A 33 6.14 10.62 12.05
C LYS A 33 6.62 10.64 13.52
N SER A 34 7.22 11.73 13.97
CA SER A 34 7.66 11.90 15.37
C SER A 34 6.49 11.78 16.37
N LEU A 35 5.32 12.30 16.02
CA LEU A 35 4.09 12.16 16.82
C LEU A 35 3.59 10.70 16.83
N GLN A 36 3.62 10.00 15.70
CA GLN A 36 3.28 8.58 15.61
C GLN A 36 4.24 7.70 16.41
N ASP A 37 5.56 7.93 16.29
CA ASP A 37 6.59 7.23 17.05
C ASP A 37 6.45 7.54 18.56
N SER A 38 6.07 8.77 18.93
CA SER A 38 5.76 9.15 20.32
C SER A 38 4.56 8.41 20.90
N ILE A 39 3.44 8.38 20.17
CA ILE A 39 2.23 7.64 20.58
C ILE A 39 2.53 6.14 20.66
N LYS A 40 3.30 5.60 19.69
CA LYS A 40 3.74 4.20 19.69
C LYS A 40 4.57 3.86 20.92
N SER A 41 5.55 4.70 21.25
CA SER A 41 6.38 4.58 22.47
C SER A 41 5.53 4.57 23.75
N ILE A 42 4.67 5.57 23.95
CA ILE A 42 3.74 5.65 25.09
C ILE A 42 2.84 4.42 25.17
N SER A 43 2.29 3.97 24.03
CA SER A 43 1.44 2.78 23.96
C SER A 43 2.18 1.46 24.21
N SER A 44 3.51 1.45 24.14
CA SER A 44 4.37 0.28 24.35
C SER A 44 4.96 0.18 25.76
N ASP A 45 5.00 1.29 26.50
CA ASP A 45 5.53 1.34 27.86
C ASP A 45 4.67 0.48 28.81
N LEU A 46 5.31 -0.51 29.43
CA LEU A 46 4.64 -1.48 30.30
C LEU A 46 4.05 -0.83 31.55
N ILE A 47 4.69 0.23 32.06
CA ILE A 47 4.23 0.97 33.23
C ILE A 47 3.00 1.81 32.85
N VAL A 48 2.99 2.48 31.69
CA VAL A 48 1.78 3.15 31.17
C VAL A 48 0.61 2.17 31.05
N ARG A 49 0.84 0.96 30.51
CA ARG A 49 -0.21 -0.09 30.44
C ARG A 49 -0.71 -0.56 31.80
N GLN A 50 0.17 -0.70 32.79
CA GLN A 50 -0.21 -1.10 34.15
C GLN A 50 -0.93 0.04 34.91
N LEU A 51 -0.46 1.29 34.77
CA LEU A 51 -1.08 2.48 35.35
C LEU A 51 -2.45 2.81 34.73
N LEU A 52 -2.73 2.31 33.52
CA LEU A 52 -4.06 2.33 32.88
C LEU A 52 -5.00 1.21 33.37
N GLN A 53 -4.48 0.15 33.99
CA GLN A 53 -5.27 -0.97 34.51
C GLN A 53 -5.71 -0.78 35.97
N GLU A 54 -4.98 0.00 36.76
CA GLU A 54 -5.36 0.34 38.14
C GLU A 54 -6.07 1.71 38.21
N GLN A 55 -7.23 1.78 38.88
CA GLN A 55 -8.01 3.03 39.02
C GLN A 55 -7.32 4.10 39.89
N ILE A 56 -6.30 3.74 40.68
CA ILE A 56 -5.64 4.64 41.64
C ILE A 56 -4.50 5.44 40.96
N SER A 57 -3.99 4.97 39.83
CA SER A 57 -2.78 5.48 39.18
C SER A 57 -2.98 6.70 38.25
N SER A 58 -4.19 7.23 38.13
CA SER A 58 -4.51 8.38 37.23
C SER A 58 -3.56 9.58 37.40
N ASN A 59 -3.09 9.86 38.61
CA ASN A 59 -2.18 10.99 38.89
C ASN A 59 -0.73 10.72 38.42
N TYR A 60 -0.32 9.45 38.38
CA TYR A 60 1.01 9.02 37.92
C TYR A 60 1.04 8.75 36.42
N LEU A 61 -0.10 8.44 35.81
CA LEU A 61 -0.23 8.25 34.37
C LEU A 61 0.17 9.51 33.59
N SER A 62 -0.33 10.69 33.99
CA SER A 62 0.12 11.97 33.37
C SER A 62 1.62 12.14 33.54
N GLN A 63 2.14 12.04 34.77
CA GLN A 63 3.57 12.22 35.05
C GLN A 63 4.46 11.26 34.25
N ARG A 64 4.03 10.01 34.02
CA ARG A 64 4.77 9.04 33.20
C ARG A 64 4.70 9.36 31.71
N ILE A 65 3.54 9.83 31.21
CA ILE A 65 3.39 10.32 29.84
C ILE A 65 4.24 11.58 29.63
N ASP A 66 4.22 12.52 30.57
CA ASP A 66 5.04 13.73 30.58
C ASP A 66 6.54 13.40 30.63
N GLU A 67 6.96 12.39 31.40
CA GLU A 67 8.34 11.87 31.43
C GLU A 67 8.76 11.25 30.09
N LEU A 68 7.89 10.43 29.47
CA LEU A 68 8.16 9.80 28.17
C LEU A 68 8.21 10.84 27.05
N ILE A 69 7.26 11.77 26.99
CA ILE A 69 7.26 12.89 26.05
C ILE A 69 8.50 13.76 26.27
N SER A 70 8.86 14.08 27.52
CA SER A 70 10.09 14.83 27.82
C SER A 70 11.35 14.09 27.37
N LYS A 71 11.41 12.75 27.47
CA LYS A 71 12.53 11.95 26.97
C LYS A 71 12.61 11.90 25.44
N MET A 72 11.48 11.96 24.74
CA MET A 72 11.44 11.96 23.27
C MET A 72 11.64 13.35 22.67
N LEU A 73 11.21 14.42 23.37
CA LEU A 73 11.54 15.80 23.02
C LEU A 73 12.99 16.18 23.37
N ASN A 74 13.65 15.43 24.27
CA ASN A 74 15.09 15.53 24.55
C ASN A 74 15.87 14.35 23.93
N ASP A 75 15.42 13.87 22.76
CA ASP A 75 16.18 13.02 21.83
C ASP A 75 17.63 13.54 21.68
N GLY A 76 18.59 12.63 21.47
CA GLY A 76 19.97 13.00 21.12
C GLY A 76 20.04 13.92 19.89
N ARG A 77 19.04 13.87 18.99
CA ARG A 77 18.85 14.84 17.91
C ARG A 77 18.58 16.26 18.43
N GLU A 78 17.66 16.45 19.38
CA GLU A 78 17.38 17.77 19.94
C GLU A 78 18.52 18.25 20.84
N GLN A 79 19.18 17.36 21.61
CA GLN A 79 20.42 17.69 22.31
C GLN A 79 21.55 18.12 21.34
N PHE A 80 21.60 17.54 20.14
CA PHE A 80 22.53 17.93 19.08
C PHE A 80 22.12 19.26 18.42
N ILE A 81 20.83 19.52 18.24
CA ILE A 81 20.29 20.81 17.76
C ILE A 81 20.58 21.91 18.79
N ASP A 82 20.35 21.68 20.08
CA ASP A 82 20.73 22.61 21.16
C ASP A 82 22.25 22.80 21.22
N THR A 83 23.04 21.74 21.02
CA THR A 83 24.50 21.86 20.91
C THR A 83 24.93 22.68 19.68
N LEU A 84 24.20 22.59 18.57
CA LEU A 84 24.41 23.43 17.38
C LEU A 84 23.97 24.88 17.63
N ILE A 85 22.81 25.12 18.22
CA ILE A 85 22.32 26.46 18.58
C ILE A 85 23.28 27.11 19.58
N GLN A 86 23.75 26.40 20.61
CA GLN A 86 24.77 26.91 21.53
C GLN A 86 26.12 27.17 20.85
N LYS A 87 26.49 26.44 19.79
CA LYS A 87 27.67 26.75 18.97
C LYS A 87 27.43 27.97 18.09
N ILE A 88 26.29 28.05 17.41
CA ILE A 88 25.88 29.18 16.56
C ILE A 88 25.84 30.46 17.39
N ASN A 89 25.16 30.47 18.54
CA ASN A 89 25.10 31.63 19.44
C ASN A 89 26.50 32.03 19.96
N LYS A 90 27.43 31.08 20.13
CA LYS A 90 28.85 31.38 20.47
C LYS A 90 29.61 31.97 19.29
N TYR A 91 29.38 31.49 18.07
CA TYR A 91 29.95 32.08 16.86
C TYR A 91 29.35 33.46 16.56
N GLU A 92 28.04 33.65 16.71
CA GLU A 92 27.38 34.96 16.59
C GLU A 92 27.86 35.94 17.65
N ALA A 93 28.12 35.52 18.89
CA ALA A 93 28.75 36.37 19.89
C ALA A 93 30.15 36.84 19.43
N ILE A 94 31.00 35.91 18.98
CA ILE A 94 32.36 36.24 18.48
C ILE A 94 32.29 37.16 17.25
N PHE A 95 31.43 36.87 16.28
CA PHE A 95 31.29 37.69 15.08
C PHE A 95 30.61 39.03 15.34
N ASN A 96 29.68 39.13 16.31
CA ASN A 96 29.12 40.41 16.71
C ASN A 96 30.13 41.26 17.49
N ASP A 97 30.99 40.67 18.33
CA ASP A 97 32.09 41.39 18.99
C ASP A 97 33.11 41.90 17.95
N GLU A 98 33.57 41.06 17.00
CA GLU A 98 34.48 41.50 15.93
C GLU A 98 33.84 42.55 15.01
N ARG A 99 32.55 42.40 14.68
CA ARG A 99 31.81 43.37 13.85
C ARG A 99 31.53 44.68 14.60
N THR A 100 31.31 44.63 15.91
CA THR A 100 31.14 45.82 16.76
C THR A 100 32.47 46.54 16.95
N GLU A 101 33.57 45.82 17.15
CA GLU A 101 34.90 46.42 17.22
C GLU A 101 35.34 46.98 15.86
N LEU A 102 34.99 46.32 14.73
CA LEU A 102 35.19 46.88 13.39
C LEU A 102 34.36 48.15 13.16
N LEU A 103 33.08 48.16 13.58
CA LEU A 103 32.24 49.36 13.56
C LEU A 103 32.80 50.48 14.45
N ARG A 104 33.36 50.13 15.62
CA ARG A 104 34.00 51.07 16.54
C ARG A 104 35.27 51.66 15.93
N VAL A 105 36.15 50.83 15.36
CA VAL A 105 37.38 51.24 14.66
C VAL A 105 37.06 52.06 13.40
N MET A 106 36.00 51.72 12.66
CA MET A 106 35.53 52.54 11.54
C MET A 106 34.94 53.87 12.02
N GLY A 107 34.19 53.89 13.13
CA GLY A 107 33.70 55.10 13.78
C GLY A 107 34.83 56.03 14.23
N ASP A 108 35.79 55.51 15.00
CA ASP A 108 37.01 56.23 15.42
C ASP A 108 37.79 56.79 14.21
N ARG A 109 37.84 56.04 13.10
CA ARG A 109 38.53 56.44 11.87
C ARG A 109 37.76 57.48 11.04
N VAL A 110 36.43 57.46 11.06
CA VAL A 110 35.59 58.50 10.46
C VAL A 110 35.63 59.78 11.30
N LEU A 111 35.57 59.67 12.63
CA LEU A 111 35.69 60.81 13.55
C LEU A 111 37.06 61.48 13.42
N SER A 112 38.15 60.72 13.48
CA SER A 112 39.50 61.29 13.31
C SER A 112 39.77 61.84 11.89
N PHE A 113 39.09 61.33 10.85
CA PHE A 113 39.12 61.94 9.53
C PHE A 113 38.31 63.26 9.47
N ALA A 114 37.17 63.33 10.15
CA ALA A 114 36.40 64.56 10.31
C ALA A 114 37.19 65.62 11.09
N ASP A 115 37.82 65.26 12.23
CA ASP A 115 38.70 66.14 12.99
C ASP A 115 39.91 66.61 12.16
N SER A 116 40.46 65.75 11.31
CA SER A 116 41.53 66.09 10.36
C SER A 116 41.07 67.10 9.28
N GLN A 117 39.84 66.96 8.77
CA GLN A 117 39.25 67.99 7.90
C GLN A 117 38.95 69.30 8.65
N ILE A 118 38.39 69.23 9.87
CA ILE A 118 38.05 70.40 10.67
C ILE A 118 39.31 71.19 11.03
N THR A 119 40.39 70.52 11.43
CA THR A 119 41.69 71.17 11.69
C THR A 119 42.31 71.74 10.42
N THR A 120 42.32 70.99 9.31
CA THR A 120 42.79 71.50 8.00
C THR A 120 41.98 72.72 7.53
N SER A 121 40.67 72.74 7.77
CA SER A 121 39.77 73.85 7.45
C SER A 121 40.02 75.05 8.38
N ALA A 122 40.21 74.81 9.69
CA ALA A 122 40.57 75.84 10.65
C ALA A 122 41.92 76.49 10.34
N ASP A 123 42.92 75.72 9.88
CA ASP A 123 44.22 76.26 9.45
C ASP A 123 44.11 77.02 8.12
N ARG A 124 43.28 76.58 7.17
CA ARG A 124 42.93 77.40 5.99
C ARG A 124 42.25 78.70 6.39
N LEU A 125 41.32 78.68 7.35
CA LEU A 125 40.67 79.88 7.89
C LEU A 125 41.66 80.80 8.62
N ARG A 126 42.64 80.27 9.35
CA ARG A 126 43.74 81.06 9.95
C ARG A 126 44.61 81.73 8.88
N VAL A 127 44.94 81.02 7.79
CA VAL A 127 45.68 81.60 6.65
C VAL A 127 44.85 82.69 5.95
N ILE A 128 43.56 82.46 5.72
CA ILE A 128 42.65 83.48 5.16
C ILE A 128 42.55 84.70 6.10
N HIS A 129 42.47 84.50 7.41
CA HIS A 129 42.42 85.58 8.38
C HIS A 129 43.73 86.38 8.40
N SER A 130 44.88 85.72 8.37
CA SER A 130 46.20 86.34 8.25
C SER A 130 46.35 87.15 6.95
N LEU A 131 45.90 86.61 5.81
CA LEU A 131 45.87 87.33 4.53
C LEU A 131 44.89 88.52 4.55
N THR A 132 43.77 88.40 5.26
CA THR A 132 42.80 89.49 5.46
C THR A 132 43.39 90.60 6.33
N GLU A 133 44.14 90.24 7.37
CA GLU A 133 44.84 91.18 8.26
C GLU A 133 46.01 91.87 7.54
N GLN A 134 46.75 91.15 6.68
CA GLN A 134 47.76 91.73 5.79
C GLN A 134 47.15 92.67 4.74
N LEU A 135 46.03 92.28 4.09
CA LEU A 135 45.28 93.16 3.19
C LEU A 135 44.81 94.43 3.91
N LYS A 136 44.29 94.30 5.13
CA LYS A 136 43.89 95.43 5.96
C LYS A 136 45.08 96.32 6.32
N SER A 137 46.22 95.75 6.70
CA SER A 137 47.47 96.49 6.93
C SER A 137 47.91 97.27 5.68
N LEU A 138 47.85 96.67 4.50
CA LEU A 138 48.19 97.33 3.23
C LEU A 138 47.16 98.40 2.82
N GLN A 139 45.90 98.23 3.23
CA GLN A 139 44.81 99.18 2.98
C GLN A 139 44.87 100.38 3.94
N ASP A 140 45.26 100.14 5.20
CA ASP A 140 45.58 101.17 6.19
C ASP A 140 46.87 101.90 5.81
N GLU A 141 47.89 101.21 5.30
CA GLU A 141 49.12 101.82 4.74
C GLU A 141 48.81 102.69 3.51
N ASN A 142 47.98 102.21 2.58
CA ASN A 142 47.48 103.04 1.46
C ASN A 142 46.70 104.26 1.94
N SER A 143 45.95 104.13 3.04
CA SER A 143 45.22 105.24 3.66
C SER A 143 46.18 106.25 4.30
N GLN A 144 47.24 105.77 4.97
CA GLN A 144 48.31 106.64 5.49
C GLN A 144 49.11 107.30 4.36
N LEU A 145 49.40 106.63 3.24
CA LEU A 145 50.04 107.23 2.08
C LEU A 145 49.17 108.31 1.41
N ARG A 146 47.83 108.16 1.43
CA ARG A 146 46.89 109.22 1.04
C ARG A 146 46.88 110.40 2.02
N VAL A 147 46.91 110.16 3.34
CA VAL A 147 47.02 111.23 4.35
C VAL A 147 48.38 111.95 4.29
N ASN A 148 49.47 111.21 4.05
CA ASN A 148 50.83 111.75 3.93
C ASN A 148 51.02 112.54 2.62
N SER A 149 50.40 112.14 1.51
CA SER A 149 50.41 112.94 0.27
C SER A 149 49.61 114.25 0.43
N ILE A 150 48.45 114.22 1.10
CA ILE A 150 47.69 115.43 1.47
C ILE A 150 48.50 116.36 2.40
N SER A 151 49.25 115.76 3.34
CA SER A 151 50.15 116.51 4.24
C SER A 151 51.33 117.14 3.48
N SER A 152 51.93 116.39 2.54
CA SER A 152 53.04 116.87 1.70
C SER A 152 52.64 118.01 0.76
N THR A 153 51.39 118.02 0.27
CA THR A 153 50.85 119.14 -0.52
C THR A 153 50.55 120.41 0.29
N SER A 154 50.58 120.35 1.62
CA SER A 154 50.17 121.46 2.50
C SER A 154 51.32 122.37 2.98
N ILE A 155 52.57 122.08 2.60
CA ILE A 155 53.78 122.78 3.11
C ILE A 155 54.46 123.67 2.04
N LEU A 156 54.02 123.64 0.78
CA LEU A 156 54.66 124.35 -0.34
C LEU A 156 53.87 125.54 -0.94
N GLN A 157 52.92 126.13 -0.18
CA GLN A 157 52.30 127.40 -0.56
C GLN A 157 52.11 128.33 0.65
N LYS A 158 52.64 129.57 0.55
CA LYS A 158 52.90 130.57 1.61
C LYS A 158 54.15 130.19 2.45
N SER A 159 55.12 131.08 2.67
CA SER A 159 55.11 132.55 2.60
C SER A 159 55.86 133.17 1.40
N GLU A 160 55.87 134.50 1.35
CA GLU A 160 56.24 135.39 0.23
C GLU A 160 57.16 136.52 0.77
N ILE A 161 57.79 137.33 -0.12
CA ILE A 161 58.54 138.59 0.20
C ILE A 161 59.91 138.33 0.92
N SER A 162 61.09 138.89 0.55
CA SER A 162 61.43 140.16 -0.13
C SER A 162 62.81 140.16 -0.87
N ARG A 163 63.12 141.27 -1.57
CA ARG A 163 64.48 141.69 -2.05
C ARG A 163 65.15 142.63 -1.02
N PRO A 164 66.50 142.79 -0.93
CA PRO A 164 67.42 143.36 -1.95
C PRO A 164 68.63 142.44 -2.28
N GLN A 165 69.32 142.46 -3.44
CA GLN A 165 69.85 143.51 -4.35
C GLN A 165 71.31 143.97 -4.04
N LYS A 166 72.16 143.98 -5.08
CA LYS A 166 73.60 144.35 -5.15
C LYS A 166 74.58 143.31 -4.56
N THR A 167 75.40 142.57 -5.31
CA THR A 167 76.48 142.87 -6.31
C THR A 167 77.81 143.33 -5.70
N ILE A 168 78.80 142.43 -5.64
CA ILE A 168 80.19 142.53 -6.17
C ILE A 168 81.03 141.29 -5.72
N GLN A 169 82.19 141.10 -6.35
CA GLN A 169 83.26 140.09 -6.18
C GLN A 169 83.59 139.68 -4.71
N ASP A 170 84.27 138.55 -4.42
CA ASP A 170 85.35 137.92 -5.22
C ASP A 170 85.53 136.40 -5.02
N PHE A 171 86.24 135.74 -5.94
CA PHE A 171 86.53 134.30 -5.96
C PHE A 171 87.90 133.96 -5.32
N ASN A 172 88.00 133.94 -3.99
CA ASN A 172 88.94 133.09 -3.23
C ASN A 172 88.77 133.24 -1.70
N SER A 173 88.31 132.18 -1.01
CA SER A 173 88.44 132.07 0.46
C SER A 173 88.34 130.60 0.93
N PRO A 174 89.19 130.09 1.84
CA PRO A 174 89.26 128.65 2.16
C PRO A 174 88.08 128.05 2.96
N THR A 175 87.06 128.83 3.34
CA THR A 175 86.00 128.38 4.27
C THR A 175 84.98 127.41 3.65
N PHE A 176 84.86 127.37 2.32
CA PHE A 176 83.80 126.62 1.62
C PHE A 176 83.89 125.08 1.77
N LEU A 177 85.04 124.54 2.20
CA LEU A 177 85.29 123.10 2.28
C LEU A 177 84.77 122.40 3.55
N HIS A 178 84.33 123.13 4.58
CA HIS A 178 83.98 122.52 5.88
C HIS A 178 82.53 122.03 6.03
N ILE A 179 81.61 122.38 5.13
CA ILE A 179 80.17 122.11 5.29
C ILE A 179 79.77 120.65 4.96
N PHE A 180 80.55 119.94 4.14
CA PHE A 180 80.20 118.60 3.63
C PHE A 180 80.95 117.44 4.31
N ALA A 181 81.61 117.67 5.46
CA ALA A 181 82.56 116.72 6.06
C ALA A 181 82.07 116.02 7.35
N GLN A 182 80.77 116.11 7.71
CA GLN A 182 80.20 115.39 8.86
C GLN A 182 79.04 114.48 8.46
N VAL A 183 79.35 113.21 8.23
CA VAL A 183 78.38 112.11 8.30
C VAL A 183 78.27 111.69 9.77
N ASP A 184 77.06 111.70 10.34
CA ASP A 184 76.89 111.40 11.77
C ASP A 184 77.02 109.90 12.07
N VAL A 185 78.24 109.50 12.48
CA VAL A 185 78.60 108.12 12.85
C VAL A 185 77.76 107.60 14.01
N SER A 186 77.19 108.46 14.84
CA SER A 186 76.42 108.12 16.04
C SER A 186 75.18 107.29 15.75
N ASP A 187 74.52 107.54 14.62
CA ASP A 187 73.27 106.85 14.26
C ASP A 187 73.53 105.47 13.63
N LEU A 188 74.71 105.29 13.00
CA LEU A 188 75.16 103.99 12.48
C LEU A 188 75.47 103.00 13.62
N ASP A 189 76.15 103.47 14.67
CA ASP A 189 76.46 102.66 15.86
C ASP A 189 75.19 102.18 16.60
N ARG A 190 74.17 103.04 16.71
CA ARG A 190 72.86 102.67 17.28
C ARG A 190 72.19 101.55 16.48
N LYS A 191 72.15 101.68 15.15
CA LYS A 191 71.57 100.66 14.25
C LYS A 191 72.36 99.34 14.29
N LEU A 192 73.68 99.40 14.38
CA LEU A 192 74.54 98.21 14.54
C LEU A 192 74.26 97.48 15.86
N LYS A 193 74.08 98.21 16.97
CA LYS A 193 73.76 97.65 18.29
C LYS A 193 72.36 97.02 18.37
N ALA A 194 71.37 97.58 17.66
CA ALA A 194 70.06 96.97 17.49
C ALA A 194 70.17 95.61 16.78
N LEU A 195 70.77 95.57 15.59
CA LEU A 195 70.96 94.35 14.81
C LEU A 195 71.75 93.26 15.55
N GLN A 196 72.76 93.63 16.35
CA GLN A 196 73.47 92.68 17.22
C GLN A 196 72.60 92.10 18.34
N THR A 197 71.58 92.84 18.81
CA THR A 197 70.65 92.40 19.84
C THR A 197 69.59 91.47 19.26
N ASP A 198 69.07 91.79 18.07
CA ASP A 198 68.13 90.94 17.32
C ASP A 198 68.78 89.62 16.92
N SER A 199 70.01 89.66 16.40
CA SER A 199 70.80 88.47 16.07
C SER A 199 71.01 87.53 17.27
N LYS A 200 71.35 88.08 18.45
CA LYS A 200 71.45 87.31 19.71
C LYS A 200 70.11 86.72 20.15
N THR A 201 69.00 87.40 19.85
CA THR A 201 67.65 86.95 20.21
C THR A 201 67.16 85.85 19.28
N ALA A 202 67.35 86.00 17.97
CA ALA A 202 67.10 84.96 16.97
C ALA A 202 67.93 83.70 17.24
N SER A 203 69.21 83.83 17.60
CA SER A 203 70.06 82.70 17.98
C SER A 203 69.52 81.94 19.20
N LYS A 204 69.01 82.64 20.23
CA LYS A 204 68.35 82.00 21.38
C LYS A 204 67.07 81.24 20.97
N LEU A 205 66.26 81.82 20.08
CA LEU A 205 65.04 81.19 19.56
C LEU A 205 65.35 79.91 18.75
N VAL A 206 66.34 79.96 17.85
CA VAL A 206 66.78 78.78 17.08
C VAL A 206 67.29 77.67 18.01
N ASN A 207 68.03 78.02 19.07
CA ASN A 207 68.48 77.03 20.06
C ASN A 207 67.34 76.43 20.88
N SER A 208 66.29 77.19 21.22
CA SER A 208 65.11 76.64 21.92
C SER A 208 64.29 75.71 21.02
N LEU A 209 64.09 76.08 19.75
CA LEU A 209 63.46 75.24 18.73
C LEU A 209 64.25 73.95 18.48
N GLN A 210 65.59 74.01 18.37
CA GLN A 210 66.41 72.81 18.21
C GLN A 210 66.30 71.86 19.42
N LYS A 211 66.11 72.41 20.62
CA LYS A 211 65.91 71.61 21.85
C LYS A 211 64.54 70.93 21.87
N SER A 212 63.45 71.63 21.54
CA SER A 212 62.12 71.03 21.47
C SER A 212 62.01 69.98 20.36
N PHE A 213 62.61 70.22 19.19
CA PHE A 213 62.63 69.25 18.09
C PHE A 213 63.35 67.94 18.48
N LYS A 214 64.47 68.04 19.23
CA LYS A 214 65.17 66.87 19.79
C LYS A 214 64.30 66.10 20.80
N GLN A 215 63.54 66.80 21.66
CA GLN A 215 62.61 66.16 22.59
C GLN A 215 61.48 65.43 21.86
N TYR A 216 60.86 66.07 20.87
CA TYR A 216 59.80 65.48 20.05
C TYR A 216 60.28 64.23 19.29
N THR A 217 61.47 64.30 18.69
CA THR A 217 62.10 63.15 18.00
C THR A 217 62.31 61.95 18.93
N THR A 218 62.71 62.19 20.18
CA THR A 218 62.88 61.12 21.18
C THR A 218 61.54 60.51 21.59
N GLN A 219 60.51 61.33 21.84
CA GLN A 219 59.15 60.85 22.17
C GLN A 219 58.50 60.07 21.01
N MET A 220 58.73 60.48 19.77
CA MET A 220 58.27 59.76 18.59
C MET A 220 58.96 58.41 18.46
N LYS A 221 60.28 58.33 18.71
CA LYS A 221 61.02 57.06 18.72
C LYS A 221 60.53 56.10 19.80
N SER A 222 60.29 56.57 21.03
CA SER A 222 59.78 55.69 22.10
C SER A 222 58.40 55.13 21.76
N LYS A 223 57.47 55.97 21.26
CA LYS A 223 56.15 55.51 20.82
C LYS A 223 56.19 54.52 19.65
N MET A 224 57.09 54.70 18.67
CA MET A 224 57.23 53.72 17.58
C MET A 224 57.77 52.37 18.07
N ILE A 225 58.67 52.35 19.06
CA ILE A 225 59.15 51.10 19.68
C ILE A 225 58.01 50.43 20.47
N GLU A 226 57.24 51.20 21.23
CA GLU A 226 56.08 50.71 22.00
C GLU A 226 55.03 50.06 21.08
N ILE A 227 54.65 50.72 19.99
CA ILE A 227 53.72 50.19 18.98
C ILE A 227 54.29 48.93 18.31
N ALA A 228 55.58 48.91 17.96
CA ALA A 228 56.22 47.74 17.35
C ALA A 228 56.20 46.51 18.29
N THR A 229 56.42 46.71 19.60
CA THR A 229 56.30 45.65 20.61
C THR A 229 54.87 45.16 20.73
N GLN A 230 53.88 46.06 20.85
CA GLN A 230 52.46 45.68 20.92
C GLN A 230 51.99 44.91 19.69
N CYS A 231 52.45 45.28 18.49
CA CYS A 231 52.19 44.53 17.26
C CYS A 231 52.79 43.12 17.31
N LYS A 232 54.02 42.97 17.82
CA LYS A 232 54.64 41.66 17.99
C LYS A 232 53.88 40.80 19.00
N ASP A 233 53.58 41.32 20.19
CA ASP A 233 52.88 40.57 21.23
C ASP A 233 51.50 40.07 20.75
N ARG A 234 50.83 40.85 19.90
CA ARG A 234 49.60 40.43 19.22
C ARG A 234 49.83 39.27 18.25
N VAL A 235 50.86 39.31 17.40
CA VAL A 235 51.22 38.20 16.49
C VAL A 235 51.55 36.94 17.30
N ASP A 236 52.44 37.04 18.28
CA ASP A 236 52.83 35.95 19.18
C ASP A 236 51.61 35.35 19.93
N SER A 237 50.52 36.10 20.10
CA SER A 237 49.26 35.60 20.69
C SER A 237 48.34 34.89 19.67
N VAL A 238 48.30 35.37 18.43
CA VAL A 238 47.50 34.79 17.35
C VAL A 238 48.09 33.46 16.89
N GLU A 239 49.41 33.36 16.77
CA GLU A 239 50.08 32.08 16.45
C GLU A 239 49.80 31.00 17.51
N ARG A 240 49.77 31.38 18.80
CA ARG A 240 49.42 30.46 19.89
C ARG A 240 47.97 29.98 19.81
N ARG A 241 47.01 30.87 19.50
CA ARG A 241 45.60 30.49 19.27
C ARG A 241 45.44 29.58 18.06
N LEU A 242 46.08 29.92 16.94
CA LEU A 242 46.04 29.12 15.70
C LEU A 242 46.59 27.69 15.95
N LYS A 243 47.68 27.56 16.70
CA LYS A 243 48.23 26.25 17.06
C LYS A 243 47.27 25.43 17.94
N GLN A 244 46.63 26.06 18.93
CA GLN A 244 45.64 25.38 19.78
C GLN A 244 44.41 24.91 18.99
N GLU A 245 43.90 25.70 18.06
CA GLU A 245 42.75 25.28 17.25
C GLU A 245 43.12 24.23 16.19
N LEU A 246 44.34 24.23 15.64
CA LEU A 246 44.84 23.13 14.79
C LEU A 246 44.93 21.81 15.56
N GLU A 247 45.43 21.84 16.79
CA GLU A 247 45.53 20.67 17.67
C GLU A 247 44.13 20.18 18.09
N ARG A 248 43.23 21.11 18.43
CA ARG A 248 41.81 20.82 18.72
C ARG A 248 41.09 20.19 17.53
N ASN A 249 41.28 20.72 16.32
CA ASN A 249 40.64 20.21 15.11
C ASN A 249 41.19 18.82 14.73
N SER A 250 42.47 18.57 14.99
CA SER A 250 43.09 17.25 14.83
C SER A 250 42.49 16.21 15.80
N GLN A 251 42.29 16.58 17.07
CA GLN A 251 41.58 15.74 18.05
C GLN A 251 40.12 15.51 17.65
N LEU A 252 39.44 16.54 17.15
CA LEU A 252 38.05 16.45 16.69
C LEU A 252 37.91 15.47 15.52
N LYS A 253 38.82 15.55 14.53
CA LYS A 253 38.88 14.63 13.39
C LYS A 253 39.08 13.19 13.85
N HIS A 254 40.11 12.93 14.66
CA HIS A 254 40.42 11.60 15.20
C HIS A 254 39.20 10.97 15.90
N ARG A 255 38.37 11.79 16.54
CA ARG A 255 37.14 11.36 17.22
C ARG A 255 35.95 11.07 16.27
N TYR A 256 35.87 11.75 15.12
CA TYR A 256 34.89 11.39 14.10
C TYR A 256 35.32 10.13 13.34
N ASP A 257 36.58 10.07 12.91
CA ASP A 257 37.12 9.00 12.08
C ASP A 257 37.17 7.64 12.83
N ASP A 258 37.58 7.62 14.11
CA ASP A 258 37.82 6.36 14.84
C ASP A 258 36.75 5.99 15.88
N GLU A 259 36.09 6.95 16.54
CA GLU A 259 35.01 6.66 17.50
C GLU A 259 33.62 6.72 16.84
N THR A 260 33.32 7.83 16.15
CA THR A 260 31.94 8.16 15.78
C THR A 260 31.46 7.41 14.53
N ILE A 261 32.24 7.43 13.45
CA ILE A 261 31.88 6.77 12.18
C ILE A 261 31.82 5.24 12.36
N PRO A 262 32.80 4.57 13.00
CA PRO A 262 32.74 3.11 13.20
C PRO A 262 31.57 2.68 14.10
N SER A 263 31.24 3.44 15.15
CA SER A 263 30.07 3.14 15.99
C SER A 263 28.75 3.30 15.22
N LEU A 264 28.62 4.34 14.37
CA LEU A 264 27.44 4.50 13.52
C LEU A 264 27.33 3.40 12.46
N MET A 265 28.46 2.95 11.89
CA MET A 265 28.46 1.82 10.95
C MET A 265 28.09 0.49 11.63
N ALA A 266 28.61 0.20 12.82
CA ALA A 266 28.25 -1.01 13.57
C ALA A 266 26.75 -1.04 13.92
N ASN A 267 26.21 0.08 14.40
CA ASN A 267 24.77 0.22 14.67
C ASN A 267 23.92 0.09 13.39
N HIS A 268 24.44 0.55 12.24
CA HIS A 268 23.76 0.39 10.96
C HIS A 268 23.77 -1.07 10.48
N GLU A 269 24.89 -1.77 10.60
CA GLU A 269 25.03 -3.19 10.24
C GLU A 269 24.17 -4.09 11.14
N GLU A 270 24.07 -3.76 12.44
CA GLU A 270 23.14 -4.43 13.37
C GLU A 270 21.68 -4.20 12.97
N THR A 271 21.27 -2.96 12.72
CA THR A 271 19.88 -2.65 12.31
C THR A 271 19.51 -3.19 10.93
N GLU A 272 20.45 -3.25 9.98
CA GLU A 272 20.23 -3.92 8.69
C GLU A 272 20.07 -5.44 8.88
N THR A 273 20.85 -6.05 9.78
CA THR A 273 20.73 -7.48 10.11
C THR A 273 19.37 -7.78 10.76
N GLN A 274 18.93 -6.97 11.72
CA GLN A 274 17.61 -7.08 12.35
C GLN A 274 16.48 -6.97 11.31
N LEU A 275 16.52 -5.98 10.41
CA LEU A 275 15.52 -5.81 9.35
C LEU A 275 15.53 -6.96 8.33
N ARG A 276 16.70 -7.52 8.01
CA ARG A 276 16.81 -8.73 7.17
C ARG A 276 16.17 -9.93 7.85
N ASP A 277 16.34 -10.09 9.16
CA ASP A 277 15.74 -11.21 9.91
C ASP A 277 14.23 -11.05 10.13
N GLU A 278 13.72 -9.84 10.38
CA GLU A 278 12.28 -9.56 10.36
C GLU A 278 11.65 -9.86 8.98
N LEU A 279 12.32 -9.47 7.89
CA LEU A 279 11.89 -9.78 6.52
C LEU A 279 11.92 -11.29 6.25
N ASN A 280 12.96 -12.00 6.69
CA ASN A 280 13.05 -13.46 6.60
C ASN A 280 11.95 -14.15 7.41
N GLN A 281 11.60 -13.65 8.59
CA GLN A 281 10.49 -14.17 9.39
C GLN A 281 9.15 -13.94 8.70
N SER A 282 8.90 -12.73 8.20
CA SER A 282 7.67 -12.39 7.46
C SER A 282 7.51 -13.24 6.19
N MET A 283 8.59 -13.51 5.45
CA MET A 283 8.57 -14.45 4.32
C MET A 283 8.22 -15.88 4.75
N ARG A 284 8.79 -16.38 5.86
CA ARG A 284 8.48 -17.72 6.41
C ARG A 284 7.02 -17.84 6.84
N GLU A 285 6.45 -16.78 7.42
CA GLU A 285 5.03 -16.73 7.77
C GLU A 285 4.13 -16.65 6.52
N SER A 286 4.50 -15.85 5.51
CA SER A 286 3.84 -15.81 4.20
C SER A 286 3.81 -17.21 3.55
N ASP A 287 4.93 -17.92 3.54
CA ASP A 287 5.04 -19.28 2.98
C ASP A 287 4.40 -20.36 3.86
N ARG A 288 4.13 -20.08 5.14
CA ARG A 288 3.25 -20.92 5.98
C ARG A 288 1.79 -20.68 5.59
N ILE A 289 1.34 -19.42 5.54
CA ILE A 289 -0.04 -19.05 5.18
C ILE A 289 -0.39 -19.57 3.77
N LYS A 290 0.52 -19.50 2.80
CA LYS A 290 0.33 -20.08 1.45
C LYS A 290 0.10 -21.60 1.49
N ARG A 291 0.80 -22.34 2.35
CA ARG A 291 0.59 -23.79 2.53
C ARG A 291 -0.74 -24.07 3.23
N ASP A 292 -1.04 -23.36 4.31
CA ASP A 292 -2.31 -23.51 5.05
C ASP A 292 -3.54 -23.18 4.14
N LEU A 293 -3.41 -22.22 3.22
CA LEU A 293 -4.41 -21.91 2.20
C LEU A 293 -4.51 -23.00 1.11
N LEU A 294 -3.38 -23.52 0.62
CA LEU A 294 -3.34 -24.60 -0.37
C LEU A 294 -3.96 -25.90 0.17
N ASP A 295 -3.66 -26.27 1.42
CA ASP A 295 -4.24 -27.43 2.08
C ASP A 295 -5.76 -27.25 2.30
N ARG A 296 -6.21 -26.03 2.64
CA ARG A 296 -7.65 -25.69 2.67
C ARG A 296 -8.29 -25.78 1.28
N GLU A 297 -7.61 -25.34 0.22
CA GLU A 297 -8.11 -25.45 -1.15
C GLU A 297 -8.23 -26.92 -1.58
N ASN A 298 -7.26 -27.76 -1.21
CA ASN A 298 -7.27 -29.21 -1.44
C ASN A 298 -8.37 -29.93 -0.62
N ALA A 299 -8.63 -29.49 0.61
CA ALA A 299 -9.79 -29.95 1.38
C ALA A 299 -11.12 -29.57 0.70
N ILE A 300 -11.26 -28.33 0.22
CA ILE A 300 -12.44 -27.87 -0.53
C ILE A 300 -12.63 -28.65 -1.84
N LYS A 301 -11.55 -28.95 -2.58
CA LYS A 301 -11.59 -29.83 -3.77
C LYS A 301 -12.06 -31.24 -3.41
N THR A 302 -11.69 -31.76 -2.24
CA THR A 302 -12.09 -33.08 -1.75
C THR A 302 -13.55 -33.11 -1.32
N LEU A 303 -14.00 -32.12 -0.55
CA LEU A 303 -15.42 -31.94 -0.20
C LEU A 303 -16.30 -31.80 -1.45
N LYS A 304 -15.87 -31.04 -2.47
CA LYS A 304 -16.58 -30.92 -3.75
C LYS A 304 -16.59 -32.22 -4.57
N ARG A 305 -15.67 -33.17 -4.35
CA ARG A 305 -15.74 -34.53 -4.92
C ARG A 305 -16.74 -35.39 -4.15
N GLN A 306 -16.69 -35.38 -2.82
CA GLN A 306 -17.63 -36.10 -1.96
C GLN A 306 -19.07 -35.63 -2.20
N GLN A 307 -19.31 -34.32 -2.37
CA GLN A 307 -20.62 -33.76 -2.71
C GLN A 307 -21.16 -34.30 -4.04
N ARG A 308 -20.32 -34.46 -5.08
CA ARG A 308 -20.72 -35.08 -6.36
C ARG A 308 -20.99 -36.57 -6.23
N GLN A 309 -20.21 -37.28 -5.41
CA GLN A 309 -20.44 -38.70 -5.13
C GLN A 309 -21.78 -38.89 -4.41
N LEU A 310 -22.05 -38.11 -3.36
CA LEU A 310 -23.34 -38.07 -2.67
C LEU A 310 -24.48 -37.75 -3.63
N PHE A 311 -24.34 -36.76 -4.51
CA PHE A 311 -25.35 -36.45 -5.53
C PHE A 311 -25.64 -37.66 -6.43
N SER A 312 -24.61 -38.34 -6.95
CA SER A 312 -24.79 -39.54 -7.77
C SER A 312 -25.42 -40.72 -7.02
N VAL A 313 -25.18 -40.84 -5.71
CA VAL A 313 -25.82 -41.85 -4.84
C VAL A 313 -27.28 -41.49 -4.60
N CYS A 314 -27.61 -40.22 -4.34
CA CYS A 314 -28.99 -39.75 -4.22
C CYS A 314 -29.77 -39.94 -5.52
N GLU A 315 -29.13 -39.70 -6.68
CA GLU A 315 -29.73 -39.92 -8.00
C GLU A 315 -29.93 -41.41 -8.30
N SER A 316 -28.97 -42.27 -7.94
CA SER A 316 -29.11 -43.73 -7.99
C SER A 316 -30.24 -44.25 -7.10
N LEU A 317 -30.34 -43.75 -5.86
CA LEU A 317 -31.41 -44.12 -4.92
C LEU A 317 -32.77 -43.61 -5.40
N LYS A 318 -32.84 -42.41 -5.99
CA LYS A 318 -34.07 -41.90 -6.63
C LYS A 318 -34.53 -42.81 -7.76
N ASN A 319 -33.61 -43.22 -8.64
CA ASN A 319 -33.90 -44.14 -9.75
C ASN A 319 -34.23 -45.58 -9.28
N GLN A 320 -33.77 -45.97 -8.09
CA GLN A 320 -34.18 -47.23 -7.46
C GLN A 320 -35.58 -47.11 -6.81
N ASN A 321 -35.88 -45.99 -6.15
CA ASN A 321 -37.21 -45.73 -5.59
C ASN A 321 -38.29 -45.68 -6.68
N THR A 322 -38.05 -45.01 -7.81
CA THR A 322 -39.03 -44.99 -8.91
C THR A 322 -39.28 -46.38 -9.49
N LYS A 323 -38.26 -47.24 -9.56
CA LYS A 323 -38.44 -48.66 -9.95
C LYS A 323 -39.24 -49.45 -8.92
N MET A 324 -38.97 -49.27 -7.63
CA MET A 324 -39.76 -49.92 -6.58
C MET A 324 -41.21 -49.40 -6.56
N GLU A 325 -41.46 -48.14 -6.92
CA GLU A 325 -42.80 -47.58 -7.10
C GLU A 325 -43.51 -48.16 -8.35
N GLU A 326 -42.79 -48.37 -9.46
CA GLU A 326 -43.28 -49.08 -10.65
C GLU A 326 -43.61 -50.55 -10.35
N GLU A 327 -42.72 -51.28 -9.66
CA GLU A 327 -42.93 -52.66 -9.21
C GLU A 327 -44.09 -52.78 -8.21
N LEU A 328 -44.21 -51.85 -7.25
CA LEU A 328 -45.37 -51.77 -6.35
C LEU A 328 -46.66 -51.43 -7.09
N SER A 329 -46.60 -50.64 -8.17
CA SER A 329 -47.76 -50.36 -9.02
C SER A 329 -48.20 -51.60 -9.82
N GLN A 330 -47.25 -52.37 -10.35
CA GLN A 330 -47.52 -53.67 -10.97
C GLN A 330 -48.12 -54.67 -9.98
N LEU A 331 -47.52 -54.84 -8.79
CA LEU A 331 -48.04 -55.71 -7.74
C LEU A 331 -49.42 -55.28 -7.24
N ARG A 332 -49.73 -53.98 -7.23
CA ARG A 332 -51.09 -53.46 -6.94
C ARG A 332 -52.09 -53.79 -8.05
N SER A 333 -51.67 -53.77 -9.31
CA SER A 333 -52.49 -54.21 -10.46
C SER A 333 -52.75 -55.71 -10.40
N GLU A 334 -51.72 -56.53 -10.12
CA GLU A 334 -51.84 -57.99 -9.98
C GLU A 334 -52.70 -58.38 -8.77
N THR A 335 -52.55 -57.71 -7.63
CA THR A 335 -53.41 -57.97 -6.46
C THR A 335 -54.85 -57.50 -6.68
N ALA A 336 -55.10 -56.44 -7.46
CA ALA A 336 -56.44 -56.07 -7.89
C ALA A 336 -57.06 -57.12 -8.85
N MET A 337 -56.28 -57.64 -9.81
CA MET A 337 -56.73 -58.75 -10.67
C MET A 337 -57.02 -60.00 -9.83
N ASN A 338 -56.11 -60.40 -8.94
CA ASN A 338 -56.30 -61.55 -8.06
C ASN A 338 -57.47 -61.37 -7.09
N ALA A 339 -57.76 -60.15 -6.60
CA ALA A 339 -58.96 -59.86 -5.82
C ALA A 339 -60.25 -60.05 -6.64
N SER A 340 -60.27 -59.66 -7.92
CA SER A 340 -61.42 -59.93 -8.79
C SER A 340 -61.60 -61.42 -9.11
N ALA A 341 -60.49 -62.16 -9.26
CA ALA A 341 -60.52 -63.62 -9.36
C ALA A 341 -60.99 -64.29 -8.07
N LEU A 342 -60.59 -63.78 -6.90
CA LEU A 342 -61.03 -64.29 -5.59
C LEU A 342 -62.52 -64.01 -5.34
N SER A 343 -63.03 -62.85 -5.75
CA SER A 343 -64.47 -62.53 -5.75
C SER A 343 -65.25 -63.49 -6.65
N THR A 344 -64.75 -63.75 -7.87
CA THR A 344 -65.33 -64.73 -8.80
C THR A 344 -65.27 -66.17 -8.26
N SER A 345 -64.25 -66.48 -7.45
CA SER A 345 -64.13 -67.76 -6.73
C SER A 345 -65.13 -67.86 -5.57
N SER A 346 -65.30 -66.78 -4.79
CA SER A 346 -66.27 -66.71 -3.68
C SER A 346 -67.69 -66.97 -4.17
N VAL A 347 -68.12 -66.33 -5.26
CA VAL A 347 -69.46 -66.55 -5.84
C VAL A 347 -69.68 -68.02 -6.19
N LYS A 348 -68.70 -68.71 -6.77
CA LYS A 348 -68.78 -70.16 -7.05
C LYS A 348 -68.78 -71.02 -5.78
N TYR A 349 -68.10 -70.57 -4.73
CA TYR A 349 -68.11 -71.22 -3.42
C TYR A 349 -69.46 -71.05 -2.72
N ASP A 350 -70.09 -69.87 -2.84
CA ASP A 350 -71.44 -69.59 -2.35
C ASP A 350 -72.51 -70.38 -3.13
N GLU A 351 -72.35 -70.54 -4.45
CA GLU A 351 -73.18 -71.43 -5.27
C GLU A 351 -73.08 -72.89 -4.78
N ALA A 352 -71.86 -73.44 -4.68
CA ALA A 352 -71.62 -74.80 -4.20
C ALA A 352 -72.08 -75.01 -2.74
N MET A 353 -71.93 -74.01 -1.88
CA MET A 353 -72.37 -74.06 -0.48
C MET A 353 -73.91 -73.98 -0.35
N ASN A 354 -74.60 -73.40 -1.33
CA ASN A 354 -76.06 -73.43 -1.39
C ASN A 354 -76.60 -74.73 -2.03
N GLU A 355 -75.87 -75.37 -2.95
CA GLU A 355 -76.16 -76.76 -3.35
C GLU A 355 -75.95 -77.75 -2.19
N ALA A 356 -74.87 -77.59 -1.42
CA ALA A 356 -74.63 -78.40 -0.22
C ALA A 356 -75.75 -78.25 0.84
N LYS A 357 -76.34 -77.06 0.98
CA LYS A 357 -77.53 -76.86 1.83
C LYS A 357 -78.75 -77.61 1.31
N ARG A 358 -79.04 -77.54 0.00
CA ARG A 358 -80.16 -78.29 -0.61
C ARG A 358 -80.02 -79.80 -0.41
N ALA A 359 -78.83 -80.35 -0.63
CA ALA A 359 -78.55 -81.77 -0.39
C ALA A 359 -78.74 -82.16 1.10
N ASN A 360 -78.37 -81.27 2.03
CA ASN A 360 -78.59 -81.49 3.47
C ASN A 360 -80.08 -81.40 3.85
N GLU A 361 -80.88 -80.60 3.16
CA GLU A 361 -82.33 -80.52 3.35
C GLU A 361 -83.05 -81.78 2.83
N GLU A 362 -82.61 -82.38 1.73
CA GLU A 362 -83.12 -83.68 1.24
C GLU A 362 -82.80 -84.84 2.21
N ILE A 363 -81.58 -84.86 2.78
CA ILE A 363 -81.18 -85.86 3.78
C ILE A 363 -82.08 -85.79 5.04
N ASN A 364 -82.44 -84.57 5.48
CA ASN A 364 -83.34 -84.40 6.62
C ASN A 364 -84.78 -84.86 6.32
N GLN A 365 -85.25 -84.76 5.08
CA GLN A 365 -86.58 -85.27 4.70
C GLN A 365 -86.63 -86.82 4.71
N LEU A 366 -85.54 -87.49 4.33
CA LEU A 366 -85.47 -88.96 4.36
C LEU A 366 -85.41 -89.56 5.78
N GLN A 367 -84.88 -88.84 6.77
CA GLN A 367 -84.93 -89.28 8.17
C GLN A 367 -86.36 -89.30 8.76
N GLY A 368 -87.32 -88.56 8.16
CA GLY A 368 -88.73 -88.61 8.54
C GLY A 368 -89.42 -89.96 8.24
N VAL A 369 -89.04 -90.61 7.14
CA VAL A 369 -89.73 -91.83 6.66
C VAL A 369 -89.35 -93.08 7.47
N LEU A 370 -88.09 -93.19 7.89
CA LEU A 370 -87.59 -94.37 8.62
C LEU A 370 -88.24 -94.57 10.00
N ASN A 371 -88.73 -93.49 10.61
CA ASN A 371 -89.43 -93.55 11.91
C ASN A 371 -90.92 -93.92 11.80
N ILE A 372 -91.53 -93.83 10.60
CA ILE A 372 -92.94 -94.19 10.39
C ILE A 372 -93.10 -95.73 10.27
N ALA A 373 -92.08 -96.43 9.77
CA ALA A 373 -92.10 -97.89 9.65
C ALA A 373 -92.01 -98.67 10.98
N LYS A 374 -91.50 -98.06 12.06
CA LYS A 374 -91.18 -98.76 13.33
C LYS A 374 -92.34 -98.94 14.31
N ASN A 375 -93.53 -98.35 14.08
CA ASN A 375 -94.57 -98.21 15.11
C ASN A 375 -95.97 -98.77 14.77
N LYS A 376 -96.09 -99.77 13.87
CA LYS A 376 -97.41 -100.33 13.49
C LYS A 376 -97.61 -101.86 13.54
N VAL A 377 -96.66 -102.67 14.03
CA VAL A 377 -96.84 -104.14 14.19
C VAL A 377 -96.52 -104.62 15.61
N LYS A 378 -97.14 -104.01 16.63
CA LYS A 378 -97.02 -104.43 18.05
C LYS A 378 -98.37 -104.50 18.79
N LYS A 379 -99.41 -105.04 18.14
CA LYS A 379 -100.68 -105.44 18.78
C LYS A 379 -101.49 -106.45 17.92
N ALA A 380 -100.91 -107.62 17.69
CA ALA A 380 -101.57 -108.77 17.08
C ALA A 380 -101.21 -110.05 17.86
N THR A 381 -101.49 -110.05 19.16
CA THR A 381 -101.27 -111.20 20.05
C THR A 381 -102.60 -111.86 20.34
N GLN A 382 -102.79 -113.12 19.96
CA GLN A 382 -103.39 -114.18 20.79
C GLN A 382 -103.58 -115.50 20.02
N ARG A 383 -103.37 -116.60 20.75
CA ARG A 383 -103.63 -118.01 20.39
C ARG A 383 -102.78 -118.59 19.24
N ALA A 384 -102.49 -119.89 19.19
CA ALA A 384 -102.25 -120.96 20.18
C ALA A 384 -102.22 -122.28 19.40
N ASP A 385 -101.42 -123.23 19.86
CA ASP A 385 -101.64 -124.69 19.78
C ASP A 385 -102.22 -125.29 18.48
N ALA A 386 -101.33 -125.74 17.59
CA ALA A 386 -101.31 -127.15 17.16
C ALA A 386 -100.07 -127.44 16.30
N ALA A 387 -99.28 -128.42 16.71
CA ALA A 387 -98.33 -129.09 15.83
C ALA A 387 -98.77 -130.54 15.68
N GLU A 388 -99.48 -130.87 14.60
CA GLU A 388 -99.56 -132.24 14.08
C GLU A 388 -100.14 -132.25 12.65
N LYS A 389 -99.54 -133.10 11.80
CA LYS A 389 -99.88 -133.35 10.38
C LYS A 389 -99.66 -132.20 9.40
N GLU A 390 -99.31 -132.45 8.13
CA GLU A 390 -98.63 -133.57 7.45
C GLU A 390 -97.91 -132.90 6.25
N LEU A 391 -96.65 -133.21 5.93
CA LEU A 391 -96.21 -134.34 5.10
C LEU A 391 -96.83 -134.36 3.69
N ALA A 392 -95.98 -134.54 2.68
CA ALA A 392 -96.32 -134.83 1.27
C ALA A 392 -97.12 -133.77 0.47
N GLN A 393 -96.41 -132.75 -0.03
CA GLN A 393 -96.43 -132.46 -1.48
C GLN A 393 -95.20 -131.66 -1.98
N LEU A 394 -93.97 -132.10 -1.66
CA LEU A 394 -92.78 -131.69 -2.43
C LEU A 394 -91.61 -132.72 -2.45
N LYS A 395 -91.89 -133.98 -2.07
CA LYS A 395 -91.17 -135.14 -2.64
C LYS A 395 -91.68 -135.34 -4.07
N ARG A 396 -91.10 -134.61 -5.03
CA ARG A 396 -91.28 -134.71 -6.50
C ARG A 396 -90.19 -133.82 -7.14
N ASN A 397 -89.08 -134.42 -7.60
CA ASN A 397 -87.82 -133.83 -8.08
C ASN A 397 -86.64 -133.90 -7.07
N GLU A 398 -86.67 -134.78 -6.07
CA GLU A 398 -86.03 -136.11 -6.15
C GLU A 398 -86.22 -136.89 -7.47
N GLU A 399 -85.26 -137.76 -7.82
CA GLU A 399 -85.32 -138.88 -8.79
C GLU A 399 -84.84 -138.69 -10.25
N GLU A 400 -84.71 -137.50 -10.87
CA GLU A 400 -84.23 -137.40 -12.28
C GLU A 400 -82.72 -137.16 -12.51
N MET A 401 -81.89 -137.02 -11.46
CA MET A 401 -80.43 -136.98 -11.60
C MET A 401 -79.69 -137.92 -10.63
N GLN A 402 -80.27 -139.11 -10.41
CA GLN A 402 -79.69 -140.16 -9.57
C GLN A 402 -79.20 -141.39 -10.37
N GLN A 403 -79.17 -141.33 -11.70
CA GLN A 403 -78.92 -142.51 -12.55
C GLN A 403 -77.90 -142.29 -13.67
N SER A 404 -76.71 -141.77 -13.32
CA SER A 404 -75.51 -141.99 -14.12
C SER A 404 -74.23 -142.02 -13.26
N ILE A 405 -73.59 -143.19 -13.19
CA ILE A 405 -72.16 -143.39 -12.90
C ILE A 405 -71.71 -142.81 -11.54
N ALA A 406 -71.89 -143.47 -10.38
CA ALA A 406 -72.25 -144.85 -10.05
C ALA A 406 -71.20 -145.97 -10.29
N ASP A 407 -70.05 -145.72 -10.94
CA ASP A 407 -69.04 -146.77 -11.25
C ASP A 407 -67.77 -146.77 -10.37
N LEU A 408 -67.65 -145.86 -9.39
CA LEU A 408 -66.57 -145.90 -8.37
C LEU A 408 -67.06 -146.20 -6.95
N THR A 409 -68.23 -146.83 -6.84
CA THR A 409 -68.75 -147.48 -5.63
C THR A 409 -68.03 -148.82 -5.37
N THR A 410 -66.69 -148.83 -5.46
CA THR A 410 -65.86 -150.05 -5.42
C THR A 410 -64.75 -149.97 -4.37
N SER A 411 -64.92 -149.12 -3.34
CA SER A 411 -64.02 -149.10 -2.17
C SER A 411 -64.70 -148.70 -0.85
N ASN A 412 -66.02 -148.90 -0.73
CA ASN A 412 -66.74 -148.72 0.55
C ASN A 412 -67.16 -150.05 1.20
N GLY A 413 -66.93 -151.20 0.54
CA GLY A 413 -67.33 -152.53 1.04
C GLY A 413 -66.52 -153.03 2.24
N GLU A 414 -65.26 -152.61 2.39
CA GLU A 414 -64.39 -153.11 3.48
C GLU A 414 -64.63 -152.42 4.84
N LYS A 415 -65.48 -151.38 4.90
CA LYS A 415 -65.71 -150.60 6.13
C LYS A 415 -66.77 -151.18 7.07
N GLU A 416 -67.67 -152.05 6.62
CA GLU A 416 -68.82 -152.46 7.45
C GLU A 416 -68.64 -153.80 8.19
N SER A 417 -67.67 -154.64 7.81
CA SER A 417 -67.39 -155.89 8.52
C SER A 417 -66.68 -155.65 9.86
N LYS A 418 -65.51 -155.00 9.85
CA LYS A 418 -64.68 -154.75 11.05
C LYS A 418 -65.28 -153.75 12.05
N LEU A 419 -66.26 -152.94 11.63
CA LEU A 419 -66.98 -152.01 12.50
C LEU A 419 -68.06 -152.72 13.35
N LYS A 420 -68.33 -154.00 13.07
CA LYS A 420 -69.13 -154.90 13.93
C LYS A 420 -68.27 -155.45 15.08
N ASP A 421 -67.06 -155.93 14.77
CA ASP A 421 -66.10 -156.45 15.76
C ASP A 421 -65.72 -155.39 16.80
N LEU A 422 -65.49 -154.15 16.36
CA LEU A 422 -65.18 -153.00 17.24
C LEU A 422 -66.34 -152.59 18.18
N ARG A 423 -67.58 -153.02 17.92
CA ARG A 423 -68.71 -152.81 18.83
C ARG A 423 -68.83 -153.90 19.90
N GLU A 424 -68.53 -155.16 19.56
CA GLU A 424 -68.46 -156.23 20.56
C GLU A 424 -67.23 -156.05 21.49
N ALA A 425 -66.10 -155.56 20.96
CA ALA A 425 -64.93 -155.18 21.76
C ALA A 425 -65.22 -154.05 22.76
N ASN A 426 -66.00 -153.03 22.37
CA ASN A 426 -66.43 -151.96 23.29
C ASN A 426 -67.32 -152.48 24.43
N LYS A 427 -68.13 -153.50 24.17
CA LYS A 427 -68.99 -154.14 25.17
C LYS A 427 -68.18 -154.96 26.18
N GLN A 428 -67.12 -155.62 25.75
CA GLN A 428 -66.16 -156.30 26.63
C GLN A 428 -65.32 -155.30 27.46
N LEU A 429 -64.85 -154.20 26.85
CA LEU A 429 -64.17 -153.13 27.58
C LEU A 429 -65.07 -152.48 28.64
N LYS A 430 -66.37 -152.28 28.35
CA LYS A 430 -67.33 -151.73 29.34
C LYS A 430 -67.52 -152.62 30.56
N ASN A 431 -67.52 -153.95 30.41
CA ASN A 431 -67.55 -154.86 31.55
C ASN A 431 -66.21 -154.90 32.31
N LYS A 432 -65.09 -154.76 31.59
CA LYS A 432 -63.75 -154.62 32.21
C LYS A 432 -63.66 -153.35 33.06
N CYS A 433 -64.25 -152.24 32.61
CA CYS A 433 -64.37 -151.01 33.39
C CYS A 433 -65.26 -151.13 34.64
N ILE A 434 -66.09 -152.17 34.79
CA ILE A 434 -66.86 -152.41 36.03
C ILE A 434 -65.99 -153.18 37.02
N GLN A 435 -65.37 -154.29 36.60
CA GLN A 435 -64.48 -155.08 37.46
C GLN A 435 -63.23 -154.28 37.90
N GLN A 436 -62.72 -153.39 37.04
CA GLN A 436 -61.65 -152.46 37.42
C GLN A 436 -62.14 -151.39 38.41
N ASN A 437 -63.43 -151.03 38.42
CA ASN A 437 -63.98 -150.08 39.40
C ASN A 437 -64.18 -150.72 40.79
N GLU A 438 -64.44 -152.03 40.84
CA GLU A 438 -64.50 -152.79 42.10
C GLU A 438 -63.09 -152.93 42.70
N GLN A 439 -62.09 -153.31 41.88
CA GLN A 439 -60.68 -153.30 42.32
C GLN A 439 -60.17 -151.91 42.71
N ILE A 440 -60.63 -150.83 42.06
CA ILE A 440 -60.30 -149.46 42.45
C ILE A 440 -60.85 -149.13 43.85
N ASN A 441 -62.04 -149.60 44.24
CA ASN A 441 -62.59 -149.30 45.56
C ASN A 441 -61.91 -150.08 46.70
N GLU A 442 -61.52 -151.34 46.48
CA GLU A 442 -60.73 -152.09 47.46
C GLU A 442 -59.31 -151.51 47.62
N LEU A 443 -58.64 -151.20 46.49
CA LEU A 443 -57.35 -150.52 46.51
C LEU A 443 -57.45 -149.09 47.09
N GLN A 444 -58.59 -148.40 46.99
CA GLN A 444 -58.79 -147.10 47.64
C GLN A 444 -58.80 -147.24 49.17
N HIS A 445 -59.39 -148.31 49.72
CA HIS A 445 -59.42 -148.54 51.18
C HIS A 445 -58.04 -148.97 51.72
N GLU A 446 -57.28 -149.76 50.97
CA GLU A 446 -55.87 -150.03 51.30
C GLU A 446 -55.02 -148.76 51.17
N LEU A 447 -55.23 -147.96 50.12
CA LEU A 447 -54.46 -146.74 49.85
C LEU A 447 -54.79 -145.60 50.84
N ASP A 448 -56.01 -145.53 51.40
CA ASP A 448 -56.34 -144.62 52.50
C ASP A 448 -55.77 -145.11 53.85
N THR A 449 -55.60 -146.40 54.05
CA THR A 449 -54.85 -146.97 55.19
C THR A 449 -53.36 -146.67 55.07
N ILE A 450 -52.78 -146.88 53.88
CA ILE A 450 -51.39 -146.57 53.53
C ILE A 450 -51.14 -145.05 53.51
N LYS A 451 -52.16 -144.20 53.31
CA LYS A 451 -52.06 -142.74 53.55
C LYS A 451 -51.91 -142.43 55.03
N ALA A 452 -52.69 -143.06 55.91
CA ALA A 452 -52.57 -142.84 57.37
C ALA A 452 -51.19 -143.29 57.90
N GLU A 453 -50.68 -144.42 57.41
CA GLU A 453 -49.31 -144.85 57.71
C GLU A 453 -48.24 -143.95 57.05
N ASN A 454 -48.49 -143.47 55.83
CA ASN A 454 -47.63 -142.45 55.21
C ASN A 454 -47.66 -141.14 55.96
N GLU A 455 -48.74 -140.67 56.59
CA GLU A 455 -48.69 -139.45 57.41
C GLU A 455 -47.83 -139.64 58.67
N SER A 456 -47.77 -140.87 59.21
CA SER A 456 -46.88 -141.25 60.31
C SER A 456 -45.41 -141.31 59.86
N MET A 457 -45.15 -141.93 58.70
CA MET A 457 -43.83 -141.99 58.08
C MET A 457 -43.36 -140.60 57.61
N GLN A 458 -44.22 -139.79 57.01
CA GLN A 458 -43.94 -138.45 56.50
C GLN A 458 -43.68 -137.46 57.65
N LYS A 459 -44.27 -137.64 58.85
CA LYS A 459 -43.87 -136.86 60.02
C LYS A 459 -42.44 -137.18 60.48
N LYS A 460 -41.98 -138.43 60.35
CA LYS A 460 -40.59 -138.82 60.62
C LYS A 460 -39.63 -138.44 59.49
N LEU A 461 -40.08 -138.56 58.24
CA LEU A 461 -39.33 -138.14 57.05
C LEU A 461 -39.16 -136.61 57.02
N ASN A 462 -40.19 -135.84 57.37
CA ASN A 462 -40.09 -134.38 57.49
C ASN A 462 -39.13 -133.98 58.63
N ALA A 463 -39.06 -134.72 59.74
CA ALA A 463 -38.06 -134.49 60.78
C ALA A 463 -36.63 -134.73 60.24
N ALA A 464 -36.39 -135.89 59.62
CA ALA A 464 -35.10 -136.21 58.99
C ALA A 464 -34.73 -135.28 57.82
N GLN A 465 -35.72 -134.78 57.07
CA GLN A 465 -35.53 -133.80 56.01
C GLN A 465 -35.28 -132.39 56.55
N ILE A 466 -35.82 -132.00 57.71
CA ILE A 466 -35.44 -130.75 58.40
C ILE A 466 -33.98 -130.85 58.89
N GLU A 467 -33.57 -132.00 59.43
CA GLU A 467 -32.20 -132.23 59.91
C GLU A 467 -31.19 -132.26 58.74
N ALA A 468 -31.51 -132.97 57.65
CA ALA A 468 -30.71 -132.95 56.42
C ALA A 468 -30.65 -131.55 55.77
N LYS A 469 -31.77 -130.81 55.78
CA LYS A 469 -31.86 -129.46 55.21
C LYS A 469 -31.06 -128.44 56.04
N ASN A 470 -31.02 -128.57 57.37
CA ASN A 470 -30.16 -127.74 58.22
C ASN A 470 -28.66 -127.98 57.99
N LEU A 471 -28.25 -129.23 57.75
CA LEU A 471 -26.87 -129.56 57.36
C LEU A 471 -26.53 -129.07 55.94
N GLN A 472 -27.48 -129.10 55.00
CA GLN A 472 -27.29 -128.54 53.67
C GLN A 472 -27.23 -127.00 53.68
N GLN A 473 -28.09 -126.35 54.48
CA GLN A 473 -28.11 -124.89 54.68
C GLN A 473 -26.76 -124.35 55.16
N SER A 474 -26.10 -125.07 56.07
CA SER A 474 -24.79 -124.66 56.63
C SER A 474 -23.64 -124.75 55.63
N LEU A 475 -23.76 -125.58 54.57
CA LEU A 475 -22.73 -125.70 53.53
C LEU A 475 -22.96 -124.71 52.37
N THR A 476 -24.22 -124.38 52.04
CA THR A 476 -24.54 -123.36 51.03
C THR A 476 -24.17 -121.96 51.51
N ASN A 477 -24.53 -121.61 52.75
CA ASN A 477 -24.21 -120.31 53.35
C ASN A 477 -22.68 -119.98 53.36
N ALA A 478 -21.82 -121.00 53.31
CA ALA A 478 -20.35 -120.85 53.31
C ALA A 478 -19.74 -120.58 51.92
N PHE A 479 -20.52 -120.67 50.83
CA PHE A 479 -20.07 -120.33 49.47
C PHE A 479 -20.58 -118.96 49.03
N ASP A 480 -21.81 -118.60 49.40
CA ASP A 480 -22.46 -117.35 49.00
C ASP A 480 -21.78 -116.10 49.62
N GLU A 481 -21.18 -116.24 50.81
CA GLU A 481 -20.42 -115.15 51.46
C GLU A 481 -19.17 -114.72 50.67
N LYS A 482 -18.67 -115.57 49.74
CA LYS A 482 -17.57 -115.18 48.83
C LYS A 482 -18.08 -114.34 47.65
N SER A 483 -19.21 -114.71 47.04
CA SER A 483 -19.72 -114.02 45.85
C SER A 483 -20.12 -112.57 46.15
N VAL A 484 -20.69 -112.33 47.34
CA VAL A 484 -21.16 -111.00 47.77
C VAL A 484 -20.01 -110.02 48.07
N LEU A 485 -18.76 -110.50 48.22
CA LEU A 485 -17.59 -109.64 48.41
C LEU A 485 -16.90 -109.23 47.09
N GLU A 486 -17.01 -110.03 46.02
CA GLU A 486 -16.50 -109.65 44.69
C GLU A 486 -17.45 -108.64 44.01
N GLU A 487 -18.78 -108.82 44.10
CA GLU A 487 -19.77 -107.84 43.58
C GLU A 487 -19.69 -106.47 44.31
N LYS A 488 -19.24 -106.47 45.57
CA LYS A 488 -19.00 -105.24 46.35
C LYS A 488 -17.70 -104.52 45.99
N ALA A 489 -16.80 -105.15 45.23
CA ALA A 489 -15.59 -104.53 44.72
C ALA A 489 -15.87 -103.67 43.47
N ASP A 490 -16.65 -104.19 42.52
CA ASP A 490 -16.95 -103.46 41.27
C ASP A 490 -17.89 -102.27 41.49
N SER A 491 -18.82 -102.35 42.45
CA SER A 491 -19.63 -101.19 42.87
C SER A 491 -18.79 -100.08 43.54
N LEU A 492 -17.66 -100.42 44.17
CA LEU A 492 -16.67 -99.43 44.60
C LEU A 492 -15.80 -98.95 43.43
N GLY A 493 -15.54 -99.79 42.43
CA GLY A 493 -14.81 -99.44 41.20
C GLY A 493 -15.55 -98.42 40.31
N THR A 494 -16.88 -98.49 40.22
CA THR A 494 -17.72 -97.47 39.57
C THR A 494 -17.82 -96.22 40.42
N THR A 495 -18.16 -96.35 41.71
CA THR A 495 -18.25 -95.21 42.64
C THR A 495 -16.93 -94.43 42.73
N ALA A 496 -15.77 -95.09 42.68
CA ALA A 496 -14.46 -94.44 42.65
C ALA A 496 -14.21 -93.69 41.32
N LYS A 497 -14.62 -94.24 40.17
CA LYS A 497 -14.52 -93.54 38.88
C LYS A 497 -15.47 -92.34 38.78
N GLU A 498 -16.65 -92.43 39.39
CA GLU A 498 -17.59 -91.32 39.49
C GLU A 498 -17.15 -90.27 40.52
N TYR A 499 -16.55 -90.68 41.65
CA TYR A 499 -15.90 -89.79 42.59
C TYR A 499 -14.72 -89.05 41.95
N GLU A 500 -13.87 -89.73 41.20
CA GLU A 500 -12.71 -89.10 40.55
C GLU A 500 -13.14 -88.18 39.38
N LYS A 501 -14.22 -88.53 38.65
CA LYS A 501 -14.89 -87.61 37.69
C LYS A 501 -15.51 -86.40 38.39
N LEU A 502 -16.25 -86.59 39.50
CA LEU A 502 -16.83 -85.50 40.30
C LEU A 502 -15.75 -84.61 40.90
N LYS A 503 -14.60 -85.17 41.26
CA LYS A 503 -13.42 -84.48 41.78
C LYS A 503 -12.65 -83.73 40.68
N GLN A 504 -12.57 -84.26 39.47
CA GLN A 504 -12.15 -83.48 38.28
C GLN A 504 -13.12 -82.34 38.00
N ILE A 505 -14.43 -82.60 37.92
CA ILE A 505 -15.46 -81.56 37.70
C ILE A 505 -15.43 -80.51 38.83
N LEU A 506 -15.22 -80.92 40.09
CA LEU A 506 -15.07 -80.02 41.23
C LEU A 506 -13.79 -79.19 41.12
N ASN A 507 -12.67 -79.76 40.67
CA ASN A 507 -11.42 -79.05 40.48
C ASN A 507 -11.45 -78.10 39.27
N ASP A 508 -12.12 -78.48 38.19
CA ASP A 508 -12.40 -77.64 37.01
C ASP A 508 -13.37 -76.50 37.36
N LEU A 509 -14.42 -76.78 38.14
CA LEU A 509 -15.32 -75.76 38.67
C LEU A 509 -14.59 -74.85 39.67
N LYS A 510 -13.63 -75.37 40.44
CA LYS A 510 -12.82 -74.57 41.36
C LYS A 510 -11.81 -73.70 40.61
N GLN A 511 -11.14 -74.20 39.58
CA GLN A 511 -10.29 -73.37 38.69
C GLN A 511 -11.12 -72.35 37.91
N LYS A 512 -12.31 -72.72 37.42
CA LYS A 512 -13.24 -71.76 36.79
C LYS A 512 -13.74 -70.72 37.79
N LYS A 513 -13.96 -71.10 39.06
CA LYS A 513 -14.29 -70.16 40.14
C LYS A 513 -13.10 -69.24 40.44
N GLU A 514 -11.91 -69.76 40.70
CA GLU A 514 -10.69 -68.97 40.98
C GLU A 514 -10.36 -68.04 39.80
N LYS A 515 -10.57 -68.48 38.55
CA LYS A 515 -10.41 -67.66 37.34
C LYS A 515 -11.51 -66.61 37.16
N ALA A 516 -12.74 -66.91 37.56
CA ALA A 516 -13.84 -65.94 37.56
C ALA A 516 -13.69 -64.92 38.71
N GLU A 517 -13.25 -65.34 39.90
CA GLU A 517 -12.92 -64.47 41.04
C GLU A 517 -11.76 -63.54 40.68
N GLY A 518 -10.71 -64.07 40.03
CA GLY A 518 -9.63 -63.27 39.46
C GLY A 518 -10.12 -62.29 38.38
N GLN A 519 -10.99 -62.72 37.46
CA GLN A 519 -11.60 -61.83 36.46
C GLN A 519 -12.50 -60.76 37.09
N ILE A 520 -13.17 -61.05 38.20
CA ILE A 520 -13.95 -60.09 38.99
C ILE A 520 -13.00 -59.07 39.63
N THR A 521 -11.90 -59.49 40.27
CA THR A 521 -10.92 -58.53 40.85
C THR A 521 -10.26 -57.67 39.76
N ASP A 522 -9.96 -58.26 38.60
CA ASP A 522 -9.44 -57.56 37.42
C ASP A 522 -10.44 -56.55 36.84
N LEU A 523 -11.75 -56.76 37.01
CA LEU A 523 -12.81 -55.86 36.58
C LEU A 523 -13.11 -54.80 37.65
N GLU A 524 -13.07 -55.15 38.94
CA GLU A 524 -13.19 -54.24 40.07
C GLU A 524 -12.06 -53.20 40.06
N GLN A 525 -10.80 -53.60 39.88
CA GLN A 525 -9.69 -52.65 39.72
C GLN A 525 -9.80 -51.77 38.47
N LYS A 526 -10.37 -52.29 37.37
CA LYS A 526 -10.63 -51.49 36.16
C LYS A 526 -11.78 -50.51 36.36
N LEU A 527 -12.79 -50.88 37.16
CA LEU A 527 -13.90 -50.02 37.54
C LEU A 527 -13.43 -48.91 38.48
N GLU A 528 -12.72 -49.25 39.56
CA GLU A 528 -12.11 -48.31 40.51
C GLU A 528 -11.24 -47.28 39.79
N LYS A 529 -10.31 -47.72 38.92
CA LYS A 529 -9.49 -46.82 38.09
C LYS A 529 -10.32 -45.98 37.12
N SER A 530 -11.43 -46.51 36.59
CA SER A 530 -12.33 -45.73 35.72
C SER A 530 -13.14 -44.69 36.50
N GLU A 531 -13.44 -44.92 37.79
CA GLU A 531 -14.04 -43.94 38.70
C GLU A 531 -13.03 -42.86 39.13
N GLU A 532 -11.75 -43.22 39.34
CA GLU A 532 -10.66 -42.23 39.49
C GLU A 532 -10.51 -41.36 38.23
N GLU A 533 -10.46 -41.97 37.04
CA GLU A 533 -10.37 -41.23 35.76
C GLU A 533 -11.61 -40.33 35.53
N LYS A 534 -12.81 -40.82 35.88
CA LYS A 534 -14.06 -40.04 35.83
C LYS A 534 -14.06 -38.86 36.80
N THR A 535 -13.64 -39.05 38.05
CA THR A 535 -13.61 -37.97 39.05
C THR A 535 -12.52 -36.93 38.73
N ALA A 536 -11.41 -37.34 38.12
CA ALA A 536 -10.44 -36.42 37.52
C ALA A 536 -11.05 -35.62 36.36
N LEU A 537 -11.78 -36.27 35.45
CA LEU A 537 -12.50 -35.59 34.36
C LEU A 537 -13.53 -34.57 34.88
N ASP A 538 -14.37 -34.96 35.84
CA ASP A 538 -15.37 -34.07 36.45
C ASP A 538 -14.74 -32.82 37.10
N LYS A 539 -13.52 -32.95 37.64
CA LYS A 539 -12.74 -31.81 38.14
C LYS A 539 -12.27 -30.92 36.99
N THR A 540 -11.68 -31.49 35.94
CA THR A 540 -11.23 -30.76 34.76
C THR A 540 -12.38 -30.04 34.05
N VAL A 541 -13.55 -30.67 33.93
CA VAL A 541 -14.77 -30.07 33.35
C VAL A 541 -15.26 -28.88 34.18
N LYS A 542 -15.20 -28.95 35.51
CA LYS A 542 -15.51 -27.81 36.40
C LYS A 542 -14.49 -26.68 36.26
N GLU A 543 -13.20 -27.00 36.15
CA GLU A 543 -12.13 -26.01 35.95
C GLU A 543 -12.25 -25.31 34.59
N GLN A 544 -12.54 -26.05 33.51
CA GLN A 544 -12.83 -25.51 32.18
C GLN A 544 -14.13 -24.68 32.15
N GLY A 545 -15.20 -25.13 32.81
CA GLY A 545 -16.44 -24.36 32.91
C GLY A 545 -16.25 -23.02 33.62
N ASN A 546 -15.45 -22.99 34.68
CA ASN A 546 -15.06 -21.76 35.38
C ASN A 546 -14.17 -20.84 34.50
N GLN A 547 -13.30 -21.41 33.66
CA GLN A 547 -12.52 -20.63 32.70
C GLN A 547 -13.41 -20.00 31.61
N ILE A 548 -14.31 -20.78 31.02
CA ILE A 548 -15.28 -20.31 30.01
C ILE A 548 -16.14 -19.16 30.56
N GLN A 549 -16.57 -19.22 31.83
CA GLN A 549 -17.31 -18.10 32.44
C GLN A 549 -16.47 -16.82 32.58
N ARG A 550 -15.16 -16.92 32.86
CA ARG A 550 -14.26 -15.75 32.91
C ARG A 550 -14.04 -15.16 31.53
N GLU A 551 -13.80 -16.02 30.53
CA GLU A 551 -13.62 -15.61 29.13
C GLU A 551 -14.91 -14.95 28.59
N GLN A 552 -16.09 -15.49 28.90
CA GLN A 552 -17.38 -14.87 28.56
C GLN A 552 -17.59 -13.51 29.24
N ALA A 553 -17.18 -13.35 30.50
CA ALA A 553 -17.24 -12.06 31.18
C ALA A 553 -16.28 -11.03 30.55
N GLN A 554 -15.06 -11.46 30.22
CA GLN A 554 -14.06 -10.62 29.56
C GLN A 554 -14.49 -10.21 28.13
N ILE A 555 -15.10 -11.13 27.38
CA ILE A 555 -15.69 -10.83 26.05
C ILE A 555 -16.83 -9.81 26.20
N LYS A 556 -17.69 -9.91 27.22
CA LYS A 556 -18.73 -8.89 27.48
C LYS A 556 -18.14 -7.51 27.79
N GLN A 557 -17.06 -7.43 28.55
CA GLN A 557 -16.36 -6.18 28.81
C GLN A 557 -15.78 -5.59 27.52
N LEU A 558 -15.04 -6.40 26.75
CA LEU A 558 -14.43 -5.97 25.48
C LEU A 558 -15.46 -5.53 24.43
N ILE A 559 -16.67 -6.10 24.43
CA ILE A 559 -17.78 -5.62 23.58
C ILE A 559 -18.19 -4.20 24.00
N GLY A 560 -18.42 -3.95 25.29
CA GLY A 560 -18.78 -2.61 25.79
C GLY A 560 -17.70 -1.55 25.53
N GLU A 561 -16.42 -1.90 25.74
CA GLU A 561 -15.28 -1.03 25.42
C GLU A 561 -15.21 -0.72 23.91
N ASN A 562 -15.56 -1.69 23.05
CA ASN A 562 -15.58 -1.51 21.60
C ASN A 562 -16.79 -0.67 21.14
N ASP A 563 -17.96 -0.80 21.78
CA ASP A 563 -19.12 0.05 21.54
C ASP A 563 -18.82 1.51 21.95
N GLU A 564 -18.19 1.75 23.10
CA GLU A 564 -17.73 3.08 23.53
C GLU A 564 -16.71 3.68 22.55
N MET A 565 -15.74 2.87 22.08
CA MET A 565 -14.78 3.29 21.06
C MET A 565 -15.43 3.60 19.72
N GLN A 566 -16.47 2.87 19.30
CA GLN A 566 -17.22 3.19 18.07
C GLN A 566 -17.94 4.54 18.19
N ASN A 567 -18.61 4.81 19.32
CA ASN A 567 -19.25 6.11 19.57
C ASN A 567 -18.22 7.27 19.51
N LEU A 568 -17.04 7.09 20.12
CA LEU A 568 -15.97 8.10 20.08
C LEU A 568 -15.40 8.31 18.67
N ILE A 569 -15.27 7.24 17.88
CA ILE A 569 -14.88 7.33 16.46
C ILE A 569 -15.94 8.09 15.65
N GLU A 570 -17.22 7.84 15.88
CA GLU A 570 -18.31 8.50 15.16
C GLU A 570 -18.42 10.00 15.52
N GLU A 571 -18.19 10.37 16.79
CA GLU A 571 -18.04 11.76 17.22
C GLU A 571 -16.88 12.45 16.46
N LYS A 572 -15.70 11.81 16.40
CA LYS A 572 -14.50 12.38 15.74
C LYS A 572 -14.61 12.41 14.22
N ILE A 573 -15.36 11.48 13.60
CA ILE A 573 -15.75 11.57 12.18
C ILE A 573 -16.62 12.80 11.94
N ASN A 574 -17.57 13.10 12.84
CA ASN A 574 -18.42 14.28 12.71
C ASN A 574 -17.67 15.59 13.00
N ASP A 575 -16.64 15.60 13.84
CA ASP A 575 -15.73 16.73 13.97
C ASP A 575 -14.86 16.94 12.72
N ASN A 576 -14.33 15.86 12.11
CA ASN A 576 -13.60 15.97 10.84
C ASN A 576 -14.47 16.57 9.73
N LYS A 577 -15.74 16.17 9.59
CA LYS A 577 -16.67 16.78 8.61
C LYS A 577 -16.86 18.30 8.82
N LYS A 578 -16.86 18.78 10.07
CA LYS A 578 -16.90 20.22 10.39
C LYS A 578 -15.61 20.91 9.94
N LEU A 579 -14.45 20.30 10.23
CA LEU A 579 -13.13 20.82 9.84
C LEU A 579 -12.92 20.83 8.32
N GLU A 580 -13.36 19.80 7.60
CA GLU A 580 -13.38 19.77 6.13
C GLU A 580 -14.24 20.89 5.54
N THR A 581 -15.41 21.15 6.15
CA THR A 581 -16.29 22.26 5.74
C THR A 581 -15.63 23.62 5.98
N GLN A 582 -14.93 23.79 7.12
CA GLN A 582 -14.16 25.01 7.41
C GLN A 582 -12.97 25.19 6.45
N LEU A 583 -12.22 24.13 6.15
CA LEU A 583 -11.13 24.14 5.19
C LEU A 583 -11.62 24.49 3.78
N LYS A 584 -12.77 23.97 3.35
CA LYS A 584 -13.38 24.30 2.06
C LYS A 584 -13.76 25.78 1.95
N ASN A 585 -14.32 26.36 3.02
CA ASN A 585 -14.65 27.79 3.06
C ASN A 585 -13.38 28.66 3.08
N LEU A 586 -12.34 28.26 3.83
CA LEU A 586 -11.04 28.95 3.84
C LEU A 586 -10.35 28.89 2.47
N GLN A 587 -10.42 27.76 1.76
CA GLN A 587 -9.89 27.64 0.41
C GLN A 587 -10.60 28.61 -0.54
N GLN A 588 -11.94 28.68 -0.51
CA GLN A 588 -12.69 29.64 -1.34
C GLN A 588 -12.33 31.10 -1.07
N GLN A 589 -12.06 31.47 0.19
CA GLN A 589 -11.57 32.81 0.54
C GLN A 589 -10.15 33.07 0.01
N LEU A 590 -9.28 32.05 0.04
CA LEU A 590 -7.91 32.12 -0.47
C LEU A 590 -7.89 32.25 -2.01
N ASP A 591 -8.77 31.52 -2.70
CA ASP A 591 -8.97 31.60 -4.15
C ASP A 591 -9.51 33.00 -4.55
N GLN A 592 -10.44 33.57 -3.79
CA GLN A 592 -10.94 34.95 -3.98
C GLN A 592 -9.82 35.98 -3.84
N LEU A 593 -9.04 35.94 -2.75
CA LEU A 593 -7.91 36.85 -2.51
C LEU A 593 -6.80 36.68 -3.57
N SER A 594 -6.61 35.47 -4.10
CA SER A 594 -5.68 35.21 -5.21
C SER A 594 -6.10 35.92 -6.50
N ASN A 595 -7.39 35.88 -6.84
CA ASN A 595 -7.94 36.58 -7.99
C ASN A 595 -7.88 38.10 -7.83
N GLU A 596 -8.24 38.62 -6.64
CA GLU A 596 -8.18 40.05 -6.32
C GLU A 596 -6.72 40.58 -6.43
N LYS A 597 -5.74 39.80 -5.96
CA LYS A 597 -4.32 40.07 -6.15
C LYS A 597 -3.91 40.08 -7.64
N ALA A 598 -4.42 39.16 -8.45
CA ALA A 598 -4.13 39.11 -9.88
C ALA A 598 -4.66 40.34 -10.63
N GLU A 599 -5.88 40.78 -10.32
CA GLU A 599 -6.44 42.03 -10.86
C GLU A 599 -5.63 43.26 -10.42
N LEU A 600 -5.24 43.34 -9.14
CA LEU A 600 -4.40 44.43 -8.63
C LEU A 600 -3.01 44.45 -9.28
N GLN A 601 -2.39 43.29 -9.56
CA GLN A 601 -1.13 43.22 -10.32
C GLN A 601 -1.31 43.66 -11.78
N SER A 602 -2.42 43.28 -12.44
CA SER A 602 -2.75 43.72 -13.80
C SER A 602 -2.92 45.25 -13.86
N ASN A 603 -3.73 45.81 -12.96
CA ASN A 603 -3.93 47.26 -12.82
C ASN A 603 -2.61 48.00 -12.53
N THR A 604 -1.74 47.44 -11.68
CA THR A 604 -0.41 48.01 -11.41
C THR A 604 0.47 48.03 -12.67
N THR A 605 0.43 46.97 -13.48
CA THR A 605 1.19 46.89 -14.75
C THR A 605 0.68 47.91 -15.77
N ILE A 606 -0.63 48.08 -15.88
CA ILE A 606 -1.27 49.08 -16.76
C ILE A 606 -0.93 50.50 -16.32
N LEU A 607 -0.96 50.78 -15.01
CA LEU A 607 -0.57 52.08 -14.46
C LEU A 607 0.92 52.37 -14.67
N GLN A 608 1.80 51.37 -14.52
CA GLN A 608 3.24 51.51 -14.78
C GLN A 608 3.50 51.83 -16.26
N ALA A 609 2.90 51.08 -17.20
CA ALA A 609 3.03 51.35 -18.63
C ALA A 609 2.50 52.75 -19.02
N SER A 610 1.41 53.21 -18.38
CA SER A 610 0.90 54.58 -18.56
C SER A 610 1.84 55.64 -17.97
N LEU A 611 2.50 55.36 -16.83
CA LEU A 611 3.51 56.24 -16.25
C LEU A 611 4.72 56.38 -17.18
N ASP A 612 5.17 55.28 -17.77
CA ASP A 612 6.33 55.25 -18.66
C ASP A 612 6.06 55.96 -20.00
N ASP A 613 4.85 55.85 -20.57
CA ASP A 613 4.40 56.71 -21.68
C ASP A 613 4.47 58.20 -21.30
N LYS A 614 3.99 58.59 -20.11
CA LYS A 614 4.08 59.99 -19.66
C LYS A 614 5.53 60.43 -19.41
N ASN A 615 6.39 59.55 -18.91
CA ASN A 615 7.82 59.83 -18.73
C ASN A 615 8.56 60.01 -20.07
N GLN A 616 8.23 59.21 -21.09
CA GLN A 616 8.69 59.45 -22.46
C GLN A 616 8.15 60.78 -23.00
N LYS A 617 6.85 61.07 -22.80
CA LYS A 617 6.24 62.34 -23.24
C LYS A 617 6.89 63.57 -22.60
N ILE A 618 7.19 63.51 -21.30
CA ILE A 618 7.91 64.55 -20.56
C ILE A 618 9.34 64.70 -21.08
N SER A 619 10.03 63.60 -21.39
CA SER A 619 11.38 63.61 -21.95
C SER A 619 11.40 64.25 -23.34
N GLN A 620 10.41 63.93 -24.19
CA GLN A 620 10.23 64.52 -25.51
C GLN A 620 9.98 66.04 -25.40
N LEU A 621 9.00 66.45 -24.59
CA LEU A 621 8.68 67.86 -24.35
C LEU A 621 9.88 68.64 -23.78
N LYS A 622 10.73 68.00 -22.97
CA LYS A 622 11.95 68.62 -22.43
C LYS A 622 12.99 68.85 -23.52
N SER A 623 13.11 67.93 -24.48
CA SER A 623 13.95 68.11 -25.68
C SER A 623 13.38 69.21 -26.59
N ASP A 624 12.07 69.23 -26.80
CA ASP A 624 11.39 70.26 -27.59
C ASP A 624 11.60 71.66 -26.97
N ILE A 625 11.50 71.77 -25.63
CA ILE A 625 11.80 73.01 -24.90
C ILE A 625 13.27 73.42 -25.09
N GLN A 626 14.23 72.51 -24.99
CA GLN A 626 15.65 72.84 -25.21
C GLN A 626 15.92 73.31 -26.65
N GLU A 627 15.24 72.75 -27.66
CA GLU A 627 15.32 73.24 -29.05
C GLU A 627 14.68 74.64 -29.20
N LYS A 628 13.59 74.91 -28.48
CA LYS A 628 12.95 76.24 -28.47
C LYS A 628 13.77 77.29 -27.73
N ASP A 629 14.42 76.94 -26.62
CA ASP A 629 15.30 77.82 -25.86
C ASP A 629 16.56 78.17 -26.67
N ALA A 630 17.15 77.19 -27.38
CA ALA A 630 18.24 77.44 -28.31
C ALA A 630 17.81 78.41 -29.44
N LYS A 631 16.66 78.17 -30.07
CA LYS A 631 16.13 79.06 -31.12
C LYS A 631 15.69 80.43 -30.59
N ALA A 632 15.29 80.53 -29.32
CA ALA A 632 15.02 81.81 -28.67
C ALA A 632 16.32 82.58 -28.39
N PHE A 633 17.40 81.89 -28.02
CA PHE A 633 18.73 82.48 -27.87
C PHE A 633 19.30 82.97 -29.21
N ASP A 634 19.16 82.19 -30.29
CA ASP A 634 19.55 82.61 -31.64
C ASP A 634 18.76 83.86 -32.08
N VAL A 635 17.43 83.87 -31.92
CA VAL A 635 16.57 85.02 -32.22
C VAL A 635 16.88 86.23 -31.32
N GLN A 636 17.26 86.02 -30.06
CA GLN A 636 17.70 87.11 -29.19
C GLN A 636 19.06 87.68 -29.64
N SER A 637 19.98 86.83 -30.10
CA SER A 637 21.25 87.26 -30.70
C SER A 637 21.02 88.08 -31.98
N GLU A 638 20.13 87.63 -32.87
CA GLU A 638 19.69 88.40 -34.04
C GLU A 638 19.01 89.72 -33.63
N GLN A 639 18.20 89.73 -32.57
CA GLN A 639 17.56 90.93 -32.05
C GLN A 639 18.56 91.91 -31.44
N GLU A 640 19.60 91.43 -30.74
CA GLU A 640 20.68 92.26 -30.21
C GLU A 640 21.55 92.82 -31.35
N GLU A 641 21.81 92.07 -32.42
CA GLU A 641 22.47 92.57 -33.62
C GLU A 641 21.60 93.59 -34.38
N MET A 642 20.29 93.37 -34.49
CA MET A 642 19.33 94.35 -35.03
C MET A 642 19.24 95.61 -34.17
N ASN A 643 19.27 95.49 -32.84
CA ASN A 643 19.31 96.63 -31.92
C ASN A 643 20.62 97.41 -32.05
N ALA A 644 21.76 96.74 -32.25
CA ALA A 644 23.04 97.39 -32.55
C ALA A 644 22.99 98.13 -33.90
N LYS A 645 22.38 97.52 -34.93
CA LYS A 645 22.14 98.15 -36.24
C LYS A 645 21.20 99.36 -36.12
N LEU A 646 20.11 99.25 -35.35
CA LEU A 646 19.16 100.34 -35.06
C LEU A 646 19.84 101.48 -34.30
N ALA A 647 20.56 101.21 -33.21
CA ALA A 647 21.29 102.23 -32.46
C ALA A 647 22.39 102.93 -33.30
N ASN A 648 22.95 102.25 -34.29
CA ASN A 648 23.87 102.85 -35.26
C ASN A 648 23.11 103.71 -36.30
N LEU A 649 21.94 103.24 -36.78
CA LEU A 649 21.05 104.02 -37.64
C LEU A 649 20.47 105.26 -36.93
N GLU A 650 20.16 105.19 -35.64
CA GLU A 650 19.78 106.35 -34.83
C GLU A 650 20.94 107.34 -34.69
N LYS A 651 22.17 106.87 -34.43
CA LYS A 651 23.37 107.73 -34.46
C LYS A 651 23.62 108.35 -35.84
N ILE A 652 23.25 107.68 -36.93
CA ILE A 652 23.27 108.23 -38.30
C ILE A 652 22.14 109.24 -38.51
N ASN A 653 20.93 108.97 -38.00
CA ASN A 653 19.75 109.83 -38.15
C ASN A 653 19.90 111.12 -37.32
N ASP A 654 20.47 111.05 -36.12
CA ASP A 654 20.84 112.23 -35.33
C ASP A 654 22.05 112.97 -35.90
N LYS A 655 23.00 112.28 -36.53
CA LYS A 655 24.01 112.92 -37.40
C LYS A 655 23.34 113.64 -38.58
N HIS A 656 22.27 113.10 -39.17
CA HIS A 656 21.56 113.71 -40.30
C HIS A 656 20.68 114.89 -39.84
N LYS A 657 19.98 114.82 -38.70
CA LYS A 657 19.32 115.97 -38.07
C LYS A 657 20.32 117.08 -37.77
N LYS A 658 21.43 116.76 -37.09
CA LYS A 658 22.50 117.73 -36.84
C LYS A 658 23.06 118.29 -38.14
N LYS A 659 23.27 117.47 -39.18
CA LYS A 659 23.75 117.94 -40.47
C LYS A 659 22.72 118.79 -41.24
N ILE A 660 21.42 118.62 -41.02
CA ILE A 660 20.39 119.53 -41.55
C ILE A 660 20.42 120.89 -40.83
N GLU A 661 20.66 120.90 -39.51
CA GLU A 661 20.83 122.13 -38.73
C GLU A 661 22.18 122.82 -39.01
N ASP A 662 23.25 122.05 -39.16
CA ASP A 662 24.59 122.53 -39.49
C ASP A 662 24.70 122.98 -40.95
N LEU A 663 23.99 122.38 -41.92
CA LEU A 663 23.97 122.88 -43.30
C LEU A 663 23.28 124.24 -43.43
N LYS A 664 22.34 124.61 -42.54
CA LYS A 664 21.84 126.00 -42.43
C LYS A 664 22.89 126.98 -41.91
N LYS A 665 23.94 126.49 -41.23
CA LYS A 665 24.93 127.30 -40.51
C LYS A 665 26.29 127.37 -41.21
N GLN A 666 26.71 126.27 -41.84
CA GLN A 666 27.94 126.16 -42.64
C GLN A 666 27.94 127.07 -43.88
N LEU A 667 26.77 127.56 -44.32
CA LEU A 667 26.67 128.60 -45.33
C LEU A 667 27.24 129.96 -44.86
N GLY A 668 27.29 130.21 -43.55
CA GLY A 668 27.95 131.38 -42.94
C GLY A 668 29.37 131.09 -42.45
N ASP A 669 29.56 129.99 -41.74
CA ASP A 669 30.82 129.74 -40.99
C ASP A 669 32.00 129.24 -41.86
N SER A 670 31.78 128.92 -43.14
CA SER A 670 32.83 128.40 -44.05
C SER A 670 34.02 129.35 -44.31
N SER A 671 33.96 130.60 -43.85
CA SER A 671 35.05 131.58 -44.00
C SER A 671 36.11 131.56 -42.89
N ALA A 672 35.90 130.83 -41.78
CA ALA A 672 36.73 130.98 -40.57
C ALA A 672 37.54 129.73 -40.16
N THR A 673 37.15 128.54 -40.61
CA THR A 673 37.57 127.27 -39.95
C THR A 673 38.80 126.59 -40.57
N ILE A 674 39.40 127.14 -41.62
CA ILE A 674 40.60 126.57 -42.28
C ILE A 674 41.81 126.53 -41.32
N VAL A 675 41.90 127.47 -40.37
CA VAL A 675 43.08 127.65 -39.50
C VAL A 675 43.12 126.70 -38.29
N LYS A 676 42.05 125.95 -37.99
CA LYS A 676 42.00 125.07 -36.79
C LYS A 676 42.38 123.60 -37.03
N VAL A 677 42.21 123.10 -38.26
CA VAL A 677 42.35 121.66 -38.58
C VAL A 677 43.78 121.15 -38.41
N GLU A 678 44.79 122.01 -38.50
CA GLU A 678 46.21 121.61 -38.40
C GLU A 678 46.60 121.08 -37.01
N ASN A 679 45.88 121.47 -35.94
CA ASN A 679 46.22 121.09 -34.56
C ASN A 679 45.57 119.76 -34.11
N GLU A 680 44.32 119.49 -34.51
CA GLU A 680 43.54 118.31 -34.09
C GLU A 680 44.15 116.97 -34.61
N LYS A 681 45.02 117.08 -35.61
CA LYS A 681 45.80 115.97 -36.21
C LYS A 681 46.80 115.32 -35.25
N ASN A 682 47.25 116.02 -34.21
CA ASN A 682 48.26 115.50 -33.28
C ASN A 682 47.62 114.63 -32.18
N ASP A 683 46.52 115.05 -31.59
CA ASP A 683 45.85 114.35 -30.48
C ASP A 683 45.33 112.96 -30.92
N LEU A 684 44.82 112.87 -32.16
CA LEU A 684 44.36 111.62 -32.78
C LEU A 684 45.44 110.53 -32.91
N ASN A 685 46.74 110.89 -32.90
CA ASN A 685 47.83 109.90 -32.92
C ASN A 685 48.06 109.24 -31.55
N GLU A 686 47.76 109.90 -30.43
CA GLU A 686 47.93 109.29 -29.11
C GLU A 686 46.85 108.24 -28.81
N GLU A 687 45.61 108.50 -29.19
CA GLU A 687 44.48 107.59 -28.93
C GLU A 687 44.62 106.27 -29.72
N LEU A 688 45.10 106.36 -30.96
CA LEU A 688 45.50 105.21 -31.79
C LEU A 688 46.58 104.34 -31.11
N GLY A 689 47.45 104.93 -30.30
CA GLY A 689 48.47 104.23 -29.50
C GLY A 689 47.90 103.46 -28.30
N ARG A 690 46.73 103.86 -27.78
CA ARG A 690 46.07 103.18 -26.64
C ARG A 690 45.24 101.99 -27.11
N LEU A 691 44.45 102.16 -28.17
CA LEU A 691 43.66 101.08 -28.79
C LEU A 691 44.52 99.89 -29.26
N LYS A 692 45.71 100.14 -29.81
CA LYS A 692 46.65 99.07 -30.20
C LYS A 692 47.11 98.19 -29.02
N LYS A 693 47.26 98.75 -27.82
CA LYS A 693 47.66 97.96 -26.63
C LYS A 693 46.51 97.09 -26.08
N ALA A 694 45.28 97.60 -26.12
CA ALA A 694 44.11 96.81 -25.73
C ALA A 694 43.87 95.62 -26.68
N LEU A 695 44.07 95.83 -28.00
CA LEU A 695 43.91 94.80 -29.01
C LEU A 695 44.92 93.65 -28.86
N GLU A 696 46.17 93.94 -28.48
CA GLU A 696 47.18 92.90 -28.22
C GLU A 696 46.88 92.10 -26.94
N SER A 697 46.26 92.71 -25.92
CA SER A 697 45.84 92.01 -24.69
C SER A 697 44.76 90.96 -24.96
N LEU A 698 43.69 91.34 -25.67
CA LEU A 698 42.60 90.43 -26.07
C LEU A 698 43.10 89.30 -26.99
N LYS A 699 44.16 89.56 -27.75
CA LYS A 699 44.78 88.56 -28.63
C LYS A 699 45.55 87.49 -27.84
N GLN A 700 46.25 87.86 -26.77
CA GLN A 700 46.88 86.88 -25.86
C GLN A 700 45.85 86.04 -25.10
N GLU A 701 44.73 86.64 -24.70
CA GLU A 701 43.62 85.93 -24.05
C GLU A 701 42.96 84.91 -25.00
N SER A 702 42.70 85.31 -26.25
CA SER A 702 42.24 84.42 -27.32
C SER A 702 43.22 83.27 -27.60
N GLN A 703 44.54 83.54 -27.57
CA GLN A 703 45.59 82.53 -27.71
C GLN A 703 45.51 81.47 -26.58
N GLY A 704 45.28 81.92 -25.34
CA GLY A 704 45.10 81.03 -24.18
C GLY A 704 43.87 80.12 -24.30
N TYR A 705 42.76 80.63 -24.85
CA TYR A 705 41.59 79.80 -25.15
C TYR A 705 41.83 78.81 -26.31
N GLN A 706 42.64 79.16 -27.32
CA GLN A 706 43.05 78.22 -28.36
C GLN A 706 43.91 77.08 -27.80
N ASP A 707 44.89 77.38 -26.94
CA ASP A 707 45.74 76.35 -26.30
C ASP A 707 44.95 75.45 -25.33
N ALA A 708 43.92 76.00 -24.65
CA ALA A 708 42.99 75.22 -23.83
C ALA A 708 42.12 74.27 -24.67
N ASN A 709 41.51 74.77 -25.75
CA ASN A 709 40.74 73.94 -26.67
C ASN A 709 41.60 72.85 -27.33
N LYS A 710 42.87 73.14 -27.66
CA LYS A 710 43.79 72.14 -28.22
C LYS A 710 44.01 70.96 -27.27
N LYS A 711 44.16 71.22 -25.96
CA LYS A 711 44.27 70.15 -24.94
C LYS A 711 42.97 69.34 -24.81
N LEU A 712 41.81 69.99 -24.86
CA LEU A 712 40.52 69.28 -24.81
C LEU A 712 40.30 68.42 -26.07
N ILE A 713 40.82 68.81 -27.23
CA ILE A 713 40.83 67.98 -28.44
C ILE A 713 41.77 66.77 -28.24
N GLU A 714 42.99 66.98 -27.76
CA GLU A 714 43.97 65.92 -27.46
C GLU A 714 43.48 64.94 -26.36
N GLU A 715 42.64 65.41 -25.43
CA GLU A 715 41.97 64.58 -24.41
C GLU A 715 40.78 63.81 -24.98
N ASN A 716 39.97 64.43 -25.85
CA ASN A 716 38.89 63.75 -26.58
C ASN A 716 39.42 62.65 -27.52
N GLU A 717 40.52 62.89 -28.25
CA GLU A 717 41.16 61.84 -29.06
C GLU A 717 41.61 60.64 -28.20
N GLN A 718 42.08 60.87 -26.98
CA GLN A 718 42.42 59.79 -26.04
C GLN A 718 41.19 59.03 -25.54
N LEU A 719 40.04 59.70 -25.38
CA LEU A 719 38.78 59.06 -25.00
C LEU A 719 38.18 58.27 -26.18
N GLU A 720 38.19 58.79 -27.41
CA GLU A 720 37.77 58.05 -28.61
C GLU A 720 38.58 56.78 -28.82
N ASN A 721 39.91 56.84 -28.67
CA ASN A 721 40.75 55.65 -28.79
C ASN A 721 40.46 54.62 -27.67
N GLN A 722 40.16 55.07 -26.45
CA GLN A 722 39.72 54.18 -25.37
C GLN A 722 38.37 53.52 -25.65
N ILE A 723 37.39 54.26 -26.21
CA ILE A 723 36.10 53.71 -26.63
C ILE A 723 36.31 52.63 -27.72
N LYS A 724 37.14 52.93 -28.72
CA LYS A 724 37.50 52.02 -29.82
C LYS A 724 38.16 50.73 -29.33
N ASP A 725 39.01 50.80 -28.30
CA ASP A 725 39.57 49.63 -27.62
C ASP A 725 38.54 48.86 -26.79
N LYS A 726 37.50 49.52 -26.25
CA LYS A 726 36.39 48.83 -25.58
C LYS A 726 35.50 48.10 -26.59
N ASP A 727 35.14 48.74 -27.69
CA ASP A 727 34.39 48.12 -28.79
C ASP A 727 35.14 46.89 -29.34
N GLY A 728 36.45 47.03 -29.59
CA GLY A 728 37.32 45.93 -30.01
C GLY A 728 37.48 44.78 -28.98
N ASN A 729 36.95 44.93 -27.76
CA ASN A 729 36.83 43.86 -26.77
C ASN A 729 35.40 43.33 -26.62
N ILE A 730 34.37 44.18 -26.80
CA ILE A 730 32.97 43.76 -26.96
C ILE A 730 32.87 42.79 -28.16
N ASP A 731 33.53 43.12 -29.27
CA ASP A 731 33.58 42.29 -30.48
C ASP A 731 34.17 40.88 -30.23
N LYS A 732 35.14 40.76 -29.32
CA LYS A 732 35.74 39.47 -28.91
C LYS A 732 34.80 38.69 -28.01
N LEU A 733 34.16 39.36 -27.05
CA LEU A 733 33.17 38.76 -26.15
C LEU A 733 31.95 38.26 -26.94
N SER A 734 31.43 39.01 -27.90
CA SER A 734 30.34 38.58 -28.79
C SER A 734 30.70 37.33 -29.60
N ARG A 735 31.95 37.22 -30.09
CA ARG A 735 32.43 36.00 -30.77
C ARG A 735 32.58 34.82 -29.82
N GLN A 736 32.96 35.05 -28.55
CA GLN A 736 32.96 34.00 -27.52
C GLN A 736 31.54 33.54 -27.17
N ILE A 737 30.59 34.47 -27.00
CA ILE A 737 29.17 34.18 -26.79
C ILE A 737 28.63 33.34 -27.94
N GLN A 738 28.85 33.73 -29.20
CA GLN A 738 28.41 32.95 -30.37
C GLN A 738 29.00 31.53 -30.39
N ASN A 739 30.27 31.36 -30.01
CA ASN A 739 30.91 30.05 -29.93
C ASN A 739 30.30 29.19 -28.80
N HIS A 740 29.99 29.79 -27.64
CA HIS A 740 29.24 29.12 -26.58
C HIS A 740 27.81 28.78 -27.00
N THR A 741 27.10 29.65 -27.74
CA THR A 741 25.77 29.37 -28.30
C THR A 741 25.81 28.17 -29.25
N ASN A 742 26.77 28.12 -30.18
CA ASN A 742 26.91 27.00 -31.11
C ASN A 742 27.15 25.68 -30.35
N ARG A 743 28.01 25.69 -29.32
CA ARG A 743 28.25 24.51 -28.46
C ARG A 743 27.05 24.11 -27.59
N ILE A 744 26.19 25.06 -27.22
CA ILE A 744 24.92 24.74 -26.55
C ILE A 744 24.03 23.96 -27.52
N SER A 745 23.88 24.41 -28.78
CA SER A 745 23.08 23.69 -29.78
C SER A 745 23.66 22.32 -30.19
N GLU A 746 24.98 22.15 -30.22
CA GLU A 746 25.60 20.82 -30.35
C GLU A 746 25.25 19.90 -29.17
N ASN A 747 25.33 20.41 -27.93
CA ASN A 747 24.96 19.65 -26.73
C ASN A 747 23.45 19.33 -26.70
N GLU A 748 22.58 20.25 -27.10
CA GLU A 748 21.13 20.05 -27.19
C GLU A 748 20.80 18.93 -28.19
N SER A 749 21.50 18.89 -29.34
CA SER A 749 21.35 17.82 -30.33
C SER A 749 21.78 16.46 -29.76
N GLN A 750 22.91 16.39 -29.04
CA GLN A 750 23.37 15.16 -28.38
C GLN A 750 22.41 14.70 -27.28
N LEU A 751 21.80 15.64 -26.54
CA LEU A 751 20.85 15.34 -25.47
C LEU A 751 19.54 14.76 -26.03
N GLY A 752 19.08 15.26 -27.19
CA GLY A 752 17.97 14.66 -27.94
C GLY A 752 18.28 13.25 -28.46
N GLU A 753 19.50 13.00 -28.93
CA GLU A 753 19.95 11.68 -29.40
C GLU A 753 20.03 10.66 -28.24
N VAL A 754 20.52 11.08 -27.07
CA VAL A 754 20.51 10.28 -25.83
C VAL A 754 19.08 10.03 -25.33
N GLN A 755 18.17 10.99 -25.44
CA GLN A 755 16.76 10.80 -25.07
C GLN A 755 16.09 9.73 -25.95
N SER A 756 16.35 9.74 -27.26
CA SER A 756 15.84 8.69 -28.16
C SER A 756 16.36 7.29 -27.80
N GLN A 757 17.63 7.19 -27.39
CA GLN A 757 18.21 5.92 -26.93
C GLN A 757 17.62 5.45 -25.59
N LEU A 758 17.24 6.38 -24.71
CA LEU A 758 16.57 6.09 -23.44
C LEU A 758 15.15 5.57 -23.66
N ASP A 759 14.41 6.13 -24.61
CA ASP A 759 13.05 5.72 -24.96
C ASP A 759 13.04 4.31 -25.62
N ASP A 760 14.00 4.02 -26.51
CA ASP A 760 14.21 2.68 -27.08
C ASP A 760 14.63 1.64 -26.00
N ALA A 761 15.44 2.05 -25.03
CA ALA A 761 15.78 1.21 -23.88
C ALA A 761 14.55 0.93 -23.00
N ALA A 762 13.68 1.92 -22.77
CA ALA A 762 12.44 1.74 -22.02
C ALA A 762 11.44 0.81 -22.74
N MET A 763 11.28 0.95 -24.06
CA MET A 763 10.54 0.00 -24.90
C MET A 763 11.10 -1.43 -24.77
N THR A 764 12.43 -1.57 -24.81
CA THR A 764 13.11 -2.86 -24.67
C THR A 764 12.86 -3.49 -23.30
N VAL A 765 13.01 -2.73 -22.22
CA VAL A 765 12.72 -3.17 -20.84
C VAL A 765 11.26 -3.61 -20.70
N HIS A 766 10.31 -2.83 -21.22
CA HIS A 766 8.90 -3.20 -21.16
C HIS A 766 8.60 -4.53 -21.88
N SER A 767 9.26 -4.81 -23.02
CA SER A 767 9.14 -6.10 -23.71
C SER A 767 9.74 -7.27 -22.90
N GLN A 768 10.82 -7.02 -22.14
CA GLN A 768 11.42 -8.03 -21.27
C GLN A 768 10.55 -8.30 -20.04
N ASP A 769 9.95 -7.27 -19.43
CA ASP A 769 8.99 -7.41 -18.33
C ASP A 769 7.77 -8.24 -18.73
N GLN A 770 7.18 -7.98 -19.90
CA GLN A 770 6.08 -8.81 -20.42
C GLN A 770 6.50 -10.29 -20.59
N LYS A 771 7.75 -10.53 -21.00
CA LYS A 771 8.31 -11.89 -21.17
C LYS A 771 8.63 -12.56 -19.83
N ILE A 772 9.09 -11.80 -18.83
CA ILE A 772 9.26 -12.24 -17.44
C ILE A 772 7.90 -12.63 -16.85
N GLN A 773 6.85 -11.82 -17.05
CA GLN A 773 5.49 -12.16 -16.60
C GLN A 773 4.95 -13.43 -17.28
N GLN A 774 5.23 -13.66 -18.56
CA GLN A 774 4.88 -14.93 -19.22
C GLN A 774 5.61 -16.13 -18.62
N LEU A 775 6.93 -16.02 -18.39
CA LEU A 775 7.74 -17.07 -17.77
C LEU A 775 7.31 -17.35 -16.33
N GLN A 776 6.96 -16.33 -15.55
CA GLN A 776 6.40 -16.47 -14.20
C GLN A 776 5.07 -17.24 -14.20
N ARG A 777 4.17 -16.96 -15.17
CA ARG A 777 2.91 -17.71 -15.32
C ARG A 777 3.15 -19.19 -15.68
N GLN A 778 4.13 -19.48 -16.54
CA GLN A 778 4.52 -20.85 -16.88
C GLN A 778 5.16 -21.59 -15.68
N LEU A 779 6.03 -20.91 -14.92
CA LEU A 779 6.61 -21.46 -13.68
C LEU A 779 5.54 -21.75 -12.62
N ALA A 780 4.54 -20.87 -12.45
CA ALA A 780 3.41 -21.11 -11.56
C ALA A 780 2.62 -22.36 -11.98
N GLN A 781 2.29 -22.49 -13.28
CA GLN A 781 1.60 -23.68 -13.81
C GLN A 781 2.38 -24.97 -13.59
N LEU A 782 3.69 -24.98 -13.87
CA LEU A 782 4.55 -26.15 -13.66
C LEU A 782 4.68 -26.49 -12.16
N THR A 783 4.74 -25.49 -11.29
CA THR A 783 4.76 -25.68 -9.82
C THR A 783 3.44 -26.30 -9.34
N THR A 784 2.29 -25.83 -9.82
CA THR A 784 0.98 -26.44 -9.52
C THR A 784 0.89 -27.87 -10.05
N GLN A 785 1.39 -28.14 -11.26
CA GLN A 785 1.37 -29.47 -11.87
C GLN A 785 2.28 -30.47 -11.11
N LYS A 786 3.44 -30.01 -10.63
CA LYS A 786 4.30 -30.78 -9.73
C LYS A 786 3.59 -31.07 -8.41
N GLN A 787 3.02 -30.05 -7.75
CA GLN A 787 2.31 -30.20 -6.48
C GLN A 787 1.17 -31.23 -6.58
N VAL A 788 0.36 -31.18 -7.64
CA VAL A 788 -0.71 -32.16 -7.91
C VAL A 788 -0.15 -33.58 -8.11
N SER A 789 1.07 -33.71 -8.62
CA SER A 789 1.76 -35.00 -8.79
C SER A 789 2.32 -35.50 -7.45
N ASP A 790 2.97 -34.64 -6.66
CA ASP A 790 3.48 -34.95 -5.33
C ASP A 790 2.34 -35.36 -4.37
N ASP A 791 1.19 -34.67 -4.43
CA ASP A 791 -0.01 -35.01 -3.65
C ASP A 791 -0.70 -36.31 -4.15
N ARG A 792 -0.62 -36.60 -5.45
CA ARG A 792 -1.09 -37.88 -6.01
C ARG A 792 -0.20 -39.06 -5.57
N ILE A 793 1.11 -38.84 -5.40
CA ILE A 793 2.04 -39.84 -4.87
C ILE A 793 1.69 -40.14 -3.40
N LYS A 794 1.57 -39.11 -2.54
CA LYS A 794 1.19 -39.28 -1.12
C LYS A 794 -0.14 -40.05 -0.94
N GLU A 795 -1.10 -39.82 -1.82
CA GLU A 795 -2.38 -40.54 -1.80
C GLU A 795 -2.22 -42.02 -2.19
N LEU A 796 -1.41 -42.32 -3.21
CA LEU A 796 -1.08 -43.70 -3.60
C LEU A 796 -0.27 -44.42 -2.50
N GLU A 797 0.64 -43.73 -1.82
CA GLU A 797 1.35 -44.25 -0.65
C GLU A 797 0.40 -44.57 0.51
N ARG A 798 -0.55 -43.66 0.82
CA ARG A 798 -1.62 -43.93 1.81
C ARG A 798 -2.49 -45.12 1.42
N GLN A 799 -2.86 -45.24 0.15
CA GLN A 799 -3.65 -46.37 -0.35
C GLN A 799 -2.87 -47.68 -0.23
N ASN A 800 -1.58 -47.69 -0.59
CA ASN A 800 -0.70 -48.86 -0.41
C ASN A 800 -0.50 -49.24 1.06
N GLN A 801 -0.35 -48.26 1.98
CA GLN A 801 -0.32 -48.53 3.42
C GLN A 801 -1.65 -49.07 3.95
N GLY A 802 -2.78 -48.57 3.45
CA GLY A 802 -4.12 -49.06 3.78
C GLY A 802 -4.36 -50.49 3.28
N ILE A 803 -3.88 -50.81 2.07
CA ILE A 803 -3.90 -52.17 1.50
C ILE A 803 -2.98 -53.10 2.31
N ALA A 804 -1.77 -52.67 2.66
CA ALA A 804 -0.85 -53.46 3.48
C ALA A 804 -1.42 -53.79 4.87
N ARG A 805 -2.12 -52.84 5.52
CA ARG A 805 -2.84 -53.09 6.78
C ARG A 805 -4.00 -54.07 6.59
N LYS A 806 -4.81 -53.91 5.53
CA LYS A 806 -5.89 -54.88 5.21
C LYS A 806 -5.34 -56.27 4.92
N LEU A 807 -4.19 -56.38 4.27
CA LEU A 807 -3.52 -57.65 3.98
C LEU A 807 -2.95 -58.31 5.26
N ALA A 808 -2.46 -57.51 6.21
CA ALA A 808 -2.05 -57.99 7.53
C ALA A 808 -3.26 -58.50 8.33
N ASN A 809 -4.31 -57.69 8.48
CA ASN A 809 -5.55 -58.11 9.16
C ASN A 809 -6.14 -59.38 8.54
N ALA A 810 -6.28 -59.45 7.21
CA ALA A 810 -6.81 -60.63 6.52
C ALA A 810 -5.90 -61.87 6.68
N LYS A 811 -4.59 -61.69 6.85
CA LYS A 811 -3.66 -62.78 7.16
C LYS A 811 -3.84 -63.28 8.60
N ASP A 812 -4.00 -62.36 9.56
CA ASP A 812 -4.19 -62.72 10.97
C ASP A 812 -5.58 -63.36 11.19
N GLU A 813 -6.62 -62.85 10.53
CA GLU A 813 -7.96 -63.45 10.44
C GLU A 813 -7.91 -64.86 9.81
N LEU A 814 -7.17 -65.04 8.72
CA LEU A 814 -6.96 -66.36 8.09
C LEU A 814 -6.18 -67.31 9.02
N GLN A 815 -5.20 -66.80 9.77
CA GLN A 815 -4.42 -67.59 10.72
C GLN A 815 -5.26 -68.02 11.94
N THR A 816 -6.17 -67.16 12.41
CA THR A 816 -7.20 -67.51 13.41
C THR A 816 -8.22 -68.50 12.84
N ALA A 817 -8.66 -68.33 11.60
CA ALA A 817 -9.58 -69.27 10.94
C ALA A 817 -8.94 -70.66 10.78
N LEU A 818 -7.66 -70.74 10.40
CA LEU A 818 -6.91 -72.01 10.33
C LEU A 818 -6.77 -72.68 11.71
N HIS A 819 -6.52 -71.90 12.77
CA HIS A 819 -6.47 -72.43 14.13
C HIS A 819 -7.83 -72.99 14.59
N ASN A 820 -8.92 -72.25 14.34
CA ASN A 820 -10.29 -72.69 14.61
C ASN A 820 -10.67 -73.93 13.79
N ASN A 821 -10.18 -74.05 12.55
CA ASN A 821 -10.43 -75.22 11.71
C ASN A 821 -9.69 -76.46 12.26
N ALA A 822 -8.46 -76.32 12.74
CA ALA A 822 -7.73 -77.39 13.40
C ALA A 822 -8.43 -77.84 14.71
N GLU A 823 -8.90 -76.91 15.54
CA GLU A 823 -9.72 -77.24 16.72
C GLU A 823 -11.01 -78.00 16.32
N ASN A 824 -11.65 -77.63 15.21
CA ASN A 824 -12.85 -78.30 14.73
C ASN A 824 -12.54 -79.68 14.13
N GLU A 825 -11.38 -79.85 13.49
CA GLU A 825 -10.91 -81.13 12.96
C GLU A 825 -10.56 -82.11 14.09
N ASP A 826 -9.95 -81.65 15.19
CA ASP A 826 -9.76 -82.43 16.42
C ASP A 826 -11.10 -82.79 17.11
N LYS A 827 -12.08 -81.87 17.14
CA LYS A 827 -13.44 -82.15 17.65
C LYS A 827 -14.21 -83.14 16.78
N ILE A 828 -14.08 -83.03 15.46
CA ILE A 828 -14.66 -84.01 14.52
C ILE A 828 -13.99 -85.38 14.73
N GLN A 829 -12.67 -85.44 14.91
CA GLN A 829 -12.00 -86.70 15.21
C GLN A 829 -12.40 -87.30 16.57
N SER A 830 -12.66 -86.50 17.60
CA SER A 830 -13.15 -87.02 18.89
C SER A 830 -14.58 -87.55 18.78
N GLN A 831 -15.47 -86.82 18.09
CA GLN A 831 -16.83 -87.27 17.80
C GLN A 831 -16.88 -88.50 16.89
N GLN A 832 -15.97 -88.63 15.92
CA GLN A 832 -15.85 -89.82 15.08
C GLN A 832 -15.46 -91.05 15.90
N ARG A 833 -14.55 -90.90 16.88
CA ARG A 833 -14.16 -91.97 17.81
C ARG A 833 -15.30 -92.33 18.78
N GLU A 834 -16.08 -91.34 19.22
CA GLU A 834 -17.28 -91.55 20.05
C GLU A 834 -18.37 -92.31 19.28
N LEU A 835 -18.59 -91.98 18.00
CA LEU A 835 -19.47 -92.72 17.10
C LEU A 835 -18.97 -94.16 16.83
N ASP A 836 -17.66 -94.37 16.64
CA ASP A 836 -17.07 -95.71 16.48
C ASP A 836 -17.22 -96.58 17.74
N ILE A 837 -17.25 -95.98 18.93
CA ILE A 837 -17.53 -96.66 20.21
C ILE A 837 -19.02 -97.00 20.28
N LEU A 838 -19.91 -96.02 20.08
CA LEU A 838 -21.36 -96.22 20.09
C LEU A 838 -21.84 -97.22 19.04
N HIS A 839 -21.18 -97.30 17.86
CA HIS A 839 -21.49 -98.30 16.84
C HIS A 839 -21.15 -99.72 17.30
N LYS A 840 -19.99 -99.91 17.96
CA LYS A 840 -19.60 -101.20 18.55
C LYS A 840 -20.46 -101.59 19.76
N GLU A 841 -20.88 -100.62 20.57
CA GLU A 841 -21.89 -100.86 21.62
C GLU A 841 -23.22 -101.28 20.99
N GLY A 842 -23.66 -100.62 19.90
CA GLY A 842 -24.83 -100.99 19.10
C GLY A 842 -24.77 -102.41 18.55
N GLU A 843 -23.66 -102.82 17.90
CA GLU A 843 -23.45 -104.20 17.44
C GLU A 843 -23.48 -105.20 18.61
N SER A 844 -22.89 -104.86 19.75
CA SER A 844 -22.89 -105.71 20.94
C SER A 844 -24.29 -105.89 21.54
N LEU A 845 -25.08 -104.81 21.59
CA LEU A 845 -26.48 -104.81 22.02
C LEU A 845 -27.37 -105.57 21.03
N GLN A 846 -27.12 -105.45 19.73
CA GLN A 846 -27.85 -106.22 18.72
C GLN A 846 -27.58 -107.74 18.85
N LYS A 847 -26.33 -108.15 19.09
CA LYS A 847 -26.00 -109.55 19.44
C LYS A 847 -26.67 -110.01 20.73
N ARG A 848 -26.62 -109.20 21.79
CA ARG A 848 -27.21 -109.52 23.09
C ARG A 848 -28.74 -109.64 23.01
N ASN A 849 -29.38 -108.76 22.23
CA ASN A 849 -30.82 -108.82 21.97
C ASN A 849 -31.19 -110.05 21.13
N GLN A 850 -30.38 -110.44 20.13
CA GLN A 850 -30.64 -111.66 19.37
C GLN A 850 -30.59 -112.92 20.27
N GLN A 851 -29.55 -113.04 21.11
CA GLN A 851 -29.48 -114.15 22.08
C GLN A 851 -30.65 -114.12 23.07
N THR A 852 -31.06 -112.93 23.52
CA THR A 852 -32.22 -112.76 24.41
C THR A 852 -33.53 -113.14 23.71
N ILE A 853 -33.69 -112.87 22.41
CA ILE A 853 -34.84 -113.31 21.61
C ILE A 853 -34.86 -114.84 21.45
N ASP A 854 -33.71 -115.47 21.24
CA ASP A 854 -33.60 -116.92 21.11
C ASP A 854 -33.92 -117.62 22.46
N ASP A 855 -33.40 -117.11 23.59
CA ASP A 855 -33.73 -117.59 24.93
C ASP A 855 -35.20 -117.35 25.31
N LEU A 856 -35.75 -116.17 25.02
CA LEU A 856 -37.17 -115.88 25.23
C LEU A 856 -38.08 -116.75 24.35
N THR A 857 -37.66 -117.11 23.13
CA THR A 857 -38.41 -118.03 22.27
C THR A 857 -38.47 -119.43 22.87
N ASN A 858 -37.37 -119.89 23.48
CA ASN A 858 -37.33 -121.17 24.21
C ASN A 858 -38.18 -121.14 25.50
N GLN A 859 -38.14 -120.04 26.26
CA GLN A 859 -38.98 -119.86 27.45
C GLN A 859 -40.49 -119.73 27.10
N LEU A 860 -40.83 -119.06 26.00
CA LEU A 860 -42.20 -118.89 25.52
C LEU A 860 -42.85 -120.21 25.10
N ASN A 861 -42.07 -121.13 24.52
CA ASN A 861 -42.57 -122.46 24.16
C ASN A 861 -42.75 -123.37 25.39
N LYS A 862 -42.02 -123.14 26.49
CA LYS A 862 -42.24 -123.83 27.77
C LYS A 862 -43.46 -123.28 28.52
N THR A 863 -43.55 -121.96 28.65
CA THR A 863 -44.67 -121.29 29.36
C THR A 863 -46.02 -121.45 28.67
N LYS A 864 -46.08 -121.68 27.34
CA LYS A 864 -47.34 -122.02 26.65
C LYS A 864 -48.02 -123.30 27.17
N GLU A 865 -47.25 -124.31 27.56
CA GLU A 865 -47.82 -125.58 28.06
C GLU A 865 -48.18 -125.49 29.56
N GLU A 866 -47.44 -124.68 30.32
CA GLU A 866 -47.74 -124.36 31.73
C GLU A 866 -48.97 -123.42 31.86
N LEU A 867 -49.16 -122.49 30.91
CA LEU A 867 -50.34 -121.62 30.82
C LEU A 867 -51.62 -122.44 30.64
N ARG A 868 -51.57 -123.49 29.82
CA ARG A 868 -52.70 -124.38 29.51
C ARG A 868 -53.25 -125.15 30.73
N GLN A 869 -52.45 -125.32 31.78
CA GLN A 869 -52.89 -125.87 33.07
C GLN A 869 -53.34 -124.77 34.05
N THR A 870 -52.79 -123.56 33.92
CA THR A 870 -53.09 -122.42 34.79
C THR A 870 -54.46 -121.80 34.49
N GLU A 871 -54.90 -121.78 33.23
CA GLU A 871 -56.24 -121.30 32.83
C GLU A 871 -57.40 -122.04 33.54
N GLN A 872 -57.18 -123.29 33.96
CA GLN A 872 -58.20 -124.09 34.65
C GLN A 872 -58.32 -123.74 36.15
N GLN A 873 -57.30 -123.14 36.76
CA GLN A 873 -57.31 -122.68 38.17
C GLN A 873 -57.79 -121.22 38.32
N LEU A 874 -57.77 -120.43 37.24
CA LEU A 874 -58.12 -119.00 37.26
C LEU A 874 -59.60 -118.70 37.64
N ARG A 875 -60.46 -119.72 37.68
CA ARG A 875 -61.87 -119.57 38.09
C ARG A 875 -62.09 -119.41 39.60
N GLU A 876 -61.13 -119.78 40.45
CA GLU A 876 -61.29 -119.69 41.90
C GLU A 876 -60.68 -118.41 42.51
N LEU A 877 -59.68 -117.81 41.84
CA LEU A 877 -59.04 -116.56 42.27
C LEU A 877 -59.92 -115.31 42.15
N GLN A 878 -61.11 -115.38 41.54
CA GLN A 878 -62.07 -114.27 41.54
C GLN A 878 -62.53 -113.85 42.95
N LYS A 879 -62.36 -114.70 43.98
CA LYS A 879 -62.64 -114.35 45.40
C LYS A 879 -61.51 -113.61 46.13
N MET A 880 -60.33 -113.45 45.52
CA MET A 880 -59.19 -112.74 46.13
C MET A 880 -59.08 -111.27 45.69
N LYS A 881 -59.98 -110.81 44.81
CA LYS A 881 -59.94 -109.46 44.23
C LYS A 881 -60.13 -108.33 45.26
N GLU A 882 -61.00 -108.56 46.24
CA GLU A 882 -61.42 -107.56 47.24
C GLU A 882 -60.29 -107.13 48.21
N ASN A 883 -59.17 -107.87 48.25
CA ASN A 883 -58.00 -107.57 49.09
C ASN A 883 -56.86 -106.86 48.33
N ASN A 884 -57.16 -106.29 47.15
CA ASN A 884 -56.17 -105.58 46.32
C ASN A 884 -56.51 -104.10 46.10
N ASP A 885 -57.76 -103.69 46.35
CA ASP A 885 -58.19 -102.29 46.20
C ASP A 885 -57.50 -101.37 47.24
N ASP A 886 -57.31 -101.83 48.48
CA ASP A 886 -56.57 -101.11 49.54
C ASP A 886 -55.12 -100.78 49.17
N LYS A 887 -54.47 -101.57 48.31
CA LYS A 887 -53.09 -101.31 47.85
C LYS A 887 -53.04 -100.28 46.72
N MET A 888 -54.11 -100.13 45.96
CA MET A 888 -54.19 -99.16 44.87
C MET A 888 -54.34 -97.73 45.41
N GLN A 889 -54.96 -97.58 46.59
CA GLN A 889 -55.14 -96.29 47.26
C GLN A 889 -53.81 -95.64 47.71
N THR A 890 -52.81 -96.44 48.08
CA THR A 890 -51.46 -95.94 48.42
C THR A 890 -50.77 -95.35 47.19
N ALA A 891 -50.80 -96.04 46.04
CA ALA A 891 -50.18 -95.56 44.81
C ALA A 891 -50.80 -94.24 44.28
N ILE A 892 -52.10 -94.05 44.49
CA ILE A 892 -52.80 -92.78 44.20
C ILE A 892 -52.27 -91.63 45.09
N THR A 893 -51.88 -91.93 46.32
CA THR A 893 -51.34 -90.95 47.28
C THR A 893 -49.92 -90.50 46.87
N ASP A 894 -49.06 -91.43 46.49
CA ASP A 894 -47.68 -91.12 46.07
C ASP A 894 -47.64 -90.29 44.77
N LEU A 895 -48.46 -90.65 43.77
CA LEU A 895 -48.60 -89.88 42.52
C LEU A 895 -49.11 -88.45 42.74
N GLY A 896 -49.96 -88.23 43.75
CA GLY A 896 -50.37 -86.88 44.16
C GLY A 896 -49.19 -86.02 44.61
N SER A 897 -48.22 -86.61 45.32
CA SER A 897 -47.04 -85.90 45.81
C SER A 897 -46.07 -85.48 44.70
N GLU A 898 -45.99 -86.24 43.60
CA GLU A 898 -45.21 -85.85 42.42
C GLU A 898 -45.91 -84.78 41.57
N LEU A 899 -47.24 -84.83 41.51
CA LEU A 899 -48.05 -83.80 40.85
C LEU A 899 -47.86 -82.43 41.53
N ASP A 900 -47.90 -82.36 42.86
CA ASP A 900 -47.66 -81.10 43.56
C ASP A 900 -46.19 -80.64 43.47
N ARG A 901 -45.21 -81.55 43.44
CA ARG A 901 -43.79 -81.20 43.20
C ARG A 901 -43.54 -80.62 41.80
N THR A 902 -44.20 -81.14 40.77
CA THR A 902 -44.10 -80.61 39.40
C THR A 902 -44.85 -79.28 39.24
N LYS A 903 -46.02 -79.16 39.86
CA LYS A 903 -46.82 -77.92 39.93
C LYS A 903 -46.09 -76.79 40.65
N ALA A 904 -45.37 -77.07 41.74
CA ALA A 904 -44.53 -76.12 42.44
C ALA A 904 -43.35 -75.62 41.57
N LYS A 905 -42.70 -76.52 40.81
CA LYS A 905 -41.64 -76.14 39.84
C LYS A 905 -42.19 -75.25 38.72
N LEU A 906 -43.33 -75.63 38.13
CA LEU A 906 -43.99 -74.85 37.08
C LEU A 906 -44.35 -73.43 37.57
N GLN A 907 -44.83 -73.30 38.81
CA GLN A 907 -45.16 -72.01 39.42
C GLN A 907 -43.92 -71.16 39.73
N ALA A 908 -42.77 -71.77 40.01
CA ALA A 908 -41.49 -71.06 40.14
C ALA A 908 -41.00 -70.52 38.78
N THR A 909 -41.01 -71.35 37.73
CA THR A 909 -40.62 -70.93 36.37
C THR A 909 -41.54 -69.83 35.83
N SER A 910 -42.85 -69.92 36.09
CA SER A 910 -43.83 -68.89 35.69
C SER A 910 -43.53 -67.53 36.34
N ARG A 911 -43.19 -67.50 37.64
CA ARG A 911 -42.78 -66.27 38.34
C ARG A 911 -41.47 -65.70 37.79
N GLN A 912 -40.53 -66.54 37.38
CA GLN A 912 -39.25 -66.12 36.80
C GLN A 912 -39.45 -65.46 35.43
N LEU A 913 -40.35 -66.02 34.61
CA LEU A 913 -40.82 -65.41 33.35
C LEU A 913 -41.56 -64.08 33.58
N GLU A 914 -42.44 -64.01 34.57
CA GLU A 914 -43.17 -62.79 34.93
C GLU A 914 -42.23 -61.68 35.42
N GLN A 915 -41.16 -62.03 36.15
CA GLN A 915 -40.13 -61.11 36.60
C GLN A 915 -39.24 -60.59 35.44
N GLN A 916 -38.84 -61.47 34.52
CA GLN A 916 -38.14 -61.06 33.28
C GLN A 916 -39.02 -60.19 32.38
N THR A 917 -40.31 -60.49 32.28
CA THR A 917 -41.28 -59.67 31.53
C THR A 917 -41.39 -58.26 32.12
N LYS A 918 -41.38 -58.12 33.46
CA LYS A 918 -41.38 -56.80 34.13
C LYS A 918 -40.08 -56.02 33.88
N GLN A 919 -38.92 -56.66 33.87
CA GLN A 919 -37.67 -55.98 33.52
C GLN A 919 -37.70 -55.44 32.09
N ALA A 920 -38.07 -56.28 31.11
CA ALA A 920 -38.18 -55.86 29.71
C ALA A 920 -39.21 -54.74 29.49
N GLN A 921 -40.29 -54.71 30.28
CA GLN A 921 -41.27 -53.62 30.27
C GLN A 921 -40.69 -52.31 30.83
N GLN A 922 -39.91 -52.36 31.91
CA GLN A 922 -39.25 -51.18 32.50
C GLN A 922 -38.14 -50.63 31.60
N ASP A 923 -37.33 -51.51 30.99
CA ASP A 923 -36.29 -51.14 30.03
C ASP A 923 -36.90 -50.45 28.79
N LYS A 924 -38.09 -50.92 28.36
CA LYS A 924 -38.88 -50.27 27.30
C LYS A 924 -39.40 -48.90 27.72
N GLU A 925 -40.01 -48.77 28.90
CA GLU A 925 -40.57 -47.51 29.39
C GLU A 925 -39.49 -46.43 29.61
N ALA A 926 -38.27 -46.83 29.99
CA ALA A 926 -37.10 -45.95 30.01
C ALA A 926 -36.68 -45.50 28.61
N SER A 927 -36.65 -46.43 27.63
CA SER A 927 -36.32 -46.13 26.23
C SER A 927 -37.36 -45.22 25.55
N ASP A 928 -38.66 -45.50 25.73
CA ASP A 928 -39.76 -44.67 25.24
C ASP A 928 -39.67 -43.24 25.83
N SER A 929 -39.29 -43.10 27.12
CA SER A 929 -39.05 -41.80 27.76
C SER A 929 -37.82 -41.06 27.21
N GLN A 930 -36.75 -41.78 26.84
CA GLN A 930 -35.57 -41.20 26.22
C GLN A 930 -35.85 -40.72 24.78
N ILE A 931 -36.63 -41.49 24.02
CA ILE A 931 -37.10 -41.12 22.68
C ILE A 931 -37.97 -39.86 22.74
N GLU A 932 -38.86 -39.72 23.72
CA GLU A 932 -39.72 -38.54 23.86
C GLU A 932 -38.93 -37.27 24.22
N ASN A 933 -37.91 -37.38 25.09
CA ASN A 933 -36.98 -36.27 25.35
C ASN A 933 -36.22 -35.86 24.07
N GLN A 934 -35.74 -36.82 23.28
CA GLN A 934 -35.05 -36.55 22.01
C GLN A 934 -35.96 -35.89 20.97
N LYS A 935 -37.26 -36.24 20.90
CA LYS A 935 -38.24 -35.51 20.06
C LYS A 935 -38.36 -34.04 20.47
N GLN A 936 -38.50 -33.76 21.76
CA GLN A 936 -38.63 -32.39 22.26
C GLN A 936 -37.36 -31.54 22.02
N GLU A 937 -36.19 -32.18 21.99
CA GLU A 937 -34.94 -31.52 21.58
C GLU A 937 -34.90 -31.26 20.07
N ILE A 938 -35.29 -32.23 19.24
CA ILE A 938 -35.44 -32.06 17.78
C ILE A 938 -36.46 -30.96 17.45
N GLU A 939 -37.56 -30.84 18.19
CA GLU A 939 -38.59 -29.83 17.95
C GLU A 939 -38.11 -28.41 18.31
N LYS A 940 -37.33 -28.25 19.39
CA LYS A 940 -36.64 -26.99 19.71
C LYS A 940 -35.58 -26.62 18.67
N LEU A 941 -34.83 -27.61 18.16
CA LEU A 941 -33.87 -27.41 17.07
C LEU A 941 -34.58 -26.98 15.78
N ASN A 942 -35.73 -27.58 15.45
CA ASN A 942 -36.55 -27.18 14.30
C ASN A 942 -37.11 -25.76 14.43
N GLN A 943 -37.55 -25.35 15.63
CA GLN A 943 -37.91 -23.94 15.90
C GLN A 943 -36.72 -23.01 15.68
N THR A 944 -35.55 -23.35 16.25
CA THR A 944 -34.31 -22.57 16.07
C THR A 944 -33.89 -22.46 14.60
N VAL A 945 -34.03 -23.54 13.82
CA VAL A 945 -33.75 -23.54 12.37
C VAL A 945 -34.75 -22.67 11.60
N ASN A 946 -36.03 -22.67 11.97
CA ASN A 946 -37.04 -21.79 11.38
C ASN A 946 -36.77 -20.31 11.69
N ASP A 947 -36.41 -19.97 12.93
CA ASP A 947 -36.07 -18.60 13.32
C ASP A 947 -34.82 -18.09 12.63
N LEU A 948 -33.76 -18.92 12.53
CA LEU A 948 -32.57 -18.61 11.74
C LEU A 948 -32.90 -18.47 10.24
N THR A 949 -33.79 -19.30 9.69
CA THR A 949 -34.25 -19.19 8.29
C THR A 949 -34.98 -17.87 8.06
N ASN A 950 -35.82 -17.44 9.00
CA ASN A 950 -36.50 -16.15 8.95
C ASN A 950 -35.52 -14.97 9.04
N GLN A 951 -34.52 -15.03 9.92
CA GLN A 951 -33.45 -14.03 10.01
C GLN A 951 -32.59 -13.96 8.73
N ILE A 952 -32.26 -15.11 8.14
CA ILE A 952 -31.55 -15.19 6.85
C ILE A 952 -32.40 -14.54 5.74
N ASN A 953 -33.70 -14.81 5.69
CA ASN A 953 -34.60 -14.20 4.70
C ASN A 953 -34.69 -12.66 4.86
N GLN A 954 -34.83 -12.16 6.10
CA GLN A 954 -34.83 -10.72 6.39
C GLN A 954 -33.49 -10.06 6.05
N THR A 955 -32.37 -10.74 6.32
CA THR A 955 -31.02 -10.28 5.97
C THR A 955 -30.82 -10.22 4.45
N ASN A 956 -31.22 -11.27 3.72
CA ASN A 956 -31.18 -11.31 2.26
C ASN A 956 -32.04 -10.20 1.63
N GLN A 957 -33.23 -9.96 2.15
CA GLN A 957 -34.11 -8.89 1.67
C GLN A 957 -33.50 -7.50 1.94
N SER A 958 -32.84 -7.30 3.08
CA SER A 958 -32.11 -6.06 3.41
C SER A 958 -30.89 -5.84 2.51
N LEU A 959 -30.12 -6.91 2.24
CA LEU A 959 -29.00 -6.89 1.30
C LEU A 959 -29.48 -6.56 -0.13
N GLN A 960 -30.58 -7.17 -0.59
CA GLN A 960 -31.14 -6.91 -1.91
C GLN A 960 -31.64 -5.46 -2.04
N ASN A 961 -32.29 -4.90 -1.01
CA ASN A 961 -32.65 -3.49 -0.99
C ASN A 961 -31.42 -2.57 -1.07
N SER A 962 -30.31 -2.93 -0.40
CA SER A 962 -29.06 -2.16 -0.49
C SER A 962 -28.39 -2.27 -1.86
N ALA A 963 -28.45 -3.44 -2.52
CA ALA A 963 -27.91 -3.65 -3.86
C ALA A 963 -28.62 -2.76 -4.89
N ASN A 964 -29.96 -2.74 -4.87
CA ASN A 964 -30.76 -1.88 -5.75
C ASN A 964 -30.41 -0.39 -5.57
N LEU A 965 -30.21 0.06 -4.32
CA LEU A 965 -29.84 1.45 -4.03
C LEU A 965 -28.46 1.83 -4.58
N TYR A 966 -27.49 0.92 -4.56
CA TYR A 966 -26.19 1.13 -5.20
C TYR A 966 -26.28 1.10 -6.73
N GLU A 967 -27.17 0.28 -7.30
CA GLU A 967 -27.41 0.21 -8.75
C GLU A 967 -28.02 1.53 -9.27
N GLU A 968 -29.00 2.11 -8.57
CA GLU A 968 -29.53 3.46 -8.85
C GLU A 968 -28.45 4.55 -8.76
N GLN A 969 -27.56 4.49 -7.75
CA GLN A 969 -26.46 5.45 -7.61
C GLN A 969 -25.43 5.34 -8.74
N VAL A 970 -25.12 4.12 -9.20
CA VAL A 970 -24.23 3.90 -10.35
C VAL A 970 -24.86 4.46 -11.62
N GLU A 971 -26.16 4.23 -11.86
CA GLU A 971 -26.86 4.78 -13.03
C GLU A 971 -26.89 6.32 -13.01
N GLN A 972 -27.11 6.96 -11.86
CA GLN A 972 -27.03 8.42 -11.74
C GLN A 972 -25.62 8.94 -12.09
N LEU A 973 -24.57 8.33 -11.52
CA LEU A 973 -23.18 8.72 -11.80
C LEU A 973 -22.78 8.50 -13.28
N GLN A 974 -23.29 7.45 -13.93
CA GLN A 974 -23.07 7.23 -15.36
C GLN A 974 -23.79 8.27 -16.23
N ASN A 975 -24.99 8.73 -15.83
CA ASN A 975 -25.69 9.80 -16.53
C ASN A 975 -24.98 11.15 -16.40
N ASP A 976 -24.48 11.49 -15.20
CA ASP A 976 -23.68 12.71 -14.99
C ASP A 976 -22.36 12.69 -15.76
N LEU A 977 -21.65 11.55 -15.77
CA LEU A 977 -20.41 11.37 -16.54
C LEU A 977 -20.67 11.50 -18.05
N ASN A 978 -21.76 10.93 -18.56
CA ASN A 978 -22.19 11.09 -19.95
C ASN A 978 -22.56 12.54 -20.30
N ASN A 979 -23.07 13.32 -19.35
CA ASN A 979 -23.38 14.74 -19.57
C ASN A 979 -22.13 15.62 -19.54
N ARG A 980 -21.19 15.38 -18.61
CA ARG A 980 -19.89 16.09 -18.58
C ARG A 980 -19.02 15.78 -19.81
N ASN A 981 -19.09 14.57 -20.36
CA ASN A 981 -18.40 14.26 -21.63
C ASN A 981 -18.96 15.09 -22.80
N LYS A 982 -20.29 15.25 -22.92
CA LYS A 982 -20.90 16.10 -23.98
C LYS A 982 -20.52 17.57 -23.84
N GLU A 983 -20.41 18.07 -22.61
CA GLU A 983 -19.97 19.44 -22.31
C GLU A 983 -18.50 19.65 -22.69
N ASN A 984 -17.63 18.67 -22.38
CA ASN A 984 -16.23 18.67 -22.78
C ASN A 984 -16.06 18.62 -24.32
N ASP A 985 -16.83 17.78 -25.01
CA ASP A 985 -16.88 17.74 -26.49
C ASP A 985 -17.29 19.10 -27.11
N GLN A 986 -18.19 19.84 -26.46
CA GLN A 986 -18.58 21.18 -26.89
C GLN A 986 -17.47 22.21 -26.66
N LEU A 987 -16.81 22.17 -25.49
CA LEU A 987 -15.67 23.04 -25.19
C LEU A 987 -14.47 22.78 -26.11
N GLN A 988 -14.19 21.52 -26.47
CA GLN A 988 -13.16 21.19 -27.47
C GLN A 988 -13.50 21.76 -28.84
N LYS A 989 -14.76 21.66 -29.30
CA LYS A 989 -15.20 22.24 -30.58
C LYS A 989 -15.08 23.77 -30.59
N GLN A 990 -15.50 24.44 -29.52
CA GLN A 990 -15.32 25.89 -29.37
C GLN A 990 -13.83 26.28 -29.38
N THR A 991 -12.98 25.53 -28.66
CA THR A 991 -11.53 25.77 -28.62
C THR A 991 -10.87 25.61 -29.99
N GLN A 992 -11.23 24.57 -30.74
CA GLN A 992 -10.73 24.35 -32.10
C GLN A 992 -11.23 25.43 -33.08
N GLN A 993 -12.48 25.86 -32.96
CA GLN A 993 -13.04 26.93 -33.79
C GLN A 993 -12.33 28.27 -33.53
N LEU A 994 -12.12 28.66 -32.26
CA LEU A 994 -11.38 29.87 -31.88
C LEU A 994 -9.94 29.85 -32.39
N LYS A 995 -9.33 28.67 -32.41
CA LYS A 995 -7.96 28.43 -32.90
C LYS A 995 -7.88 28.60 -34.42
N ASP A 996 -8.87 28.13 -35.17
CA ASP A 996 -8.91 28.29 -36.63
C ASP A 996 -9.21 29.75 -37.04
N ASP A 997 -10.08 30.45 -36.30
CA ASP A 997 -10.27 31.91 -36.45
C ASP A 997 -8.96 32.69 -36.22
N LEU A 998 -8.14 32.27 -35.24
CA LEU A 998 -6.83 32.85 -34.98
C LEU A 998 -5.80 32.56 -36.08
N ILE A 999 -5.86 31.38 -36.74
CA ILE A 999 -5.02 31.10 -37.92
C ILE A 999 -5.36 32.10 -39.03
N GLY A 1000 -6.64 32.21 -39.40
CA GLY A 1000 -7.07 33.13 -40.46
C GLY A 1000 -6.73 34.59 -40.16
N LYS A 1001 -6.73 34.98 -38.88
CA LYS A 1001 -6.29 36.31 -38.43
C LYS A 1001 -4.79 36.56 -38.62
N ILE A 1002 -3.96 35.54 -38.37
CA ILE A 1002 -2.51 35.59 -38.56
C ILE A 1002 -2.18 35.63 -40.06
N GLU A 1003 -2.82 34.78 -40.87
CA GLU A 1003 -2.63 34.75 -42.33
C GLU A 1003 -3.01 36.10 -42.98
N GLN A 1004 -4.11 36.72 -42.55
CA GLN A 1004 -4.49 38.07 -42.99
C GLN A 1004 -3.39 39.10 -42.66
N LEU A 1005 -2.89 39.12 -41.43
CA LEU A 1005 -1.87 40.06 -40.99
C LEU A 1005 -0.53 39.85 -41.71
N GLN A 1006 -0.18 38.61 -42.08
CA GLN A 1006 0.98 38.33 -42.92
C GLN A 1006 0.80 38.85 -44.35
N GLY A 1007 -0.39 38.69 -44.94
CA GLY A 1007 -0.72 39.27 -46.25
C GLY A 1007 -0.65 40.80 -46.28
N ASP A 1008 -1.15 41.46 -45.22
CA ASP A 1008 -1.05 42.92 -45.06
C ASP A 1008 0.41 43.38 -44.88
N LEU A 1009 1.22 42.60 -44.14
CA LEU A 1009 2.65 42.86 -43.95
C LEU A 1009 3.44 42.74 -45.26
N ASP A 1010 3.18 41.70 -46.06
CA ASP A 1010 3.82 41.52 -47.37
C ASP A 1010 3.39 42.58 -48.38
N ALA A 1011 2.12 43.02 -48.34
CA ALA A 1011 1.66 44.15 -49.13
C ALA A 1011 2.36 45.47 -48.75
N ALA A 1012 2.66 45.68 -47.47
CA ALA A 1012 3.44 46.82 -46.98
C ALA A 1012 4.93 46.72 -47.40
N ASN A 1013 5.55 45.54 -47.26
CA ASN A 1013 6.94 45.29 -47.64
C ASN A 1013 7.18 45.52 -49.14
N ASN A 1014 6.25 45.08 -50.00
CA ASN A 1014 6.35 45.31 -51.44
C ASN A 1014 6.23 46.82 -51.78
N LYS A 1015 5.30 47.56 -51.17
CA LYS A 1015 5.22 49.03 -51.33
C LYS A 1015 6.49 49.75 -50.85
N LEU A 1016 7.10 49.29 -49.75
CA LEU A 1016 8.35 49.84 -49.23
C LEU A 1016 9.51 49.62 -50.23
N LYS A 1017 9.57 48.43 -50.84
CA LYS A 1017 10.53 48.07 -51.89
C LYS A 1017 10.37 48.94 -53.14
N ASP A 1018 9.15 49.10 -53.64
CA ASP A 1018 8.85 49.96 -54.80
C ASP A 1018 9.23 51.43 -54.54
N THR A 1019 8.91 51.93 -53.34
CA THR A 1019 9.27 53.30 -52.91
C THR A 1019 10.79 53.48 -52.80
N THR A 1020 11.50 52.45 -52.31
CA THR A 1020 12.97 52.44 -52.22
C THR A 1020 13.61 52.43 -53.61
N GLN A 1021 13.03 51.70 -54.57
CA GLN A 1021 13.50 51.69 -55.95
C GLN A 1021 13.27 53.05 -56.64
N GLN A 1022 12.09 53.66 -56.49
CA GLN A 1022 11.81 55.03 -56.98
C GLN A 1022 12.79 56.05 -56.40
N LYS A 1023 13.15 55.94 -55.12
CA LYS A 1023 14.18 56.78 -54.50
C LYS A 1023 15.54 56.61 -55.20
N GLY A 1024 15.96 55.37 -55.46
CA GLY A 1024 17.23 55.08 -56.15
C GLY A 1024 17.28 55.64 -57.58
N ASP A 1025 16.18 55.54 -58.33
CA ASP A 1025 16.07 56.10 -59.67
C ASP A 1025 16.13 57.65 -59.66
N LEU A 1026 15.51 58.30 -58.67
CA LEU A 1026 15.61 59.76 -58.46
C LEU A 1026 17.01 60.21 -58.03
N GLU A 1027 17.68 59.48 -57.14
CA GLU A 1027 19.08 59.77 -56.75
C GLU A 1027 20.02 59.63 -57.95
N LYS A 1028 19.77 58.67 -58.85
CA LYS A 1028 20.50 58.52 -60.11
C LYS A 1028 20.26 59.70 -61.06
N GLN A 1029 19.01 60.10 -61.28
CA GLN A 1029 18.67 61.27 -62.11
C GLN A 1029 19.34 62.56 -61.58
N MET A 1030 19.27 62.81 -60.27
CA MET A 1030 19.93 63.96 -59.63
C MET A 1030 21.45 63.96 -59.87
N ASN A 1031 22.10 62.80 -59.82
CA ASN A 1031 23.54 62.69 -60.07
C ASN A 1031 23.88 62.89 -61.56
N GLU A 1032 23.06 62.39 -62.48
CA GLU A 1032 23.20 62.69 -63.91
C GLU A 1032 23.00 64.17 -64.24
N GLU A 1033 22.09 64.88 -63.54
CA GLU A 1033 21.96 66.34 -63.66
C GLU A 1033 23.15 67.09 -63.08
N LYS A 1034 23.65 66.70 -61.89
CA LYS A 1034 24.88 67.28 -61.31
C LYS A 1034 26.08 67.13 -62.25
N GLN A 1035 26.22 65.98 -62.91
CA GLN A 1035 27.29 65.77 -63.88
C GLN A 1035 27.14 66.70 -65.10
N LYS A 1036 25.94 66.77 -65.70
CA LYS A 1036 25.66 67.71 -66.81
C LYS A 1036 25.91 69.18 -66.40
N LEU A 1037 25.65 69.54 -65.14
CA LEU A 1037 25.90 70.89 -64.62
C LEU A 1037 27.40 71.15 -64.46
N ASN A 1038 28.16 70.20 -63.91
CA ASN A 1038 29.63 70.28 -63.81
C ASN A 1038 30.29 70.36 -65.19
N ASP A 1039 29.87 69.55 -66.16
CA ASP A 1039 30.37 69.60 -67.54
C ASP A 1039 30.12 70.98 -68.18
N LYS A 1040 28.97 71.60 -67.87
CA LYS A 1040 28.62 72.95 -68.33
C LYS A 1040 29.44 74.04 -67.64
N ILE A 1041 29.74 73.89 -66.34
CA ILE A 1041 30.63 74.79 -65.58
C ILE A 1041 32.06 74.71 -66.16
N ASN A 1042 32.60 73.51 -66.35
CA ASN A 1042 33.93 73.29 -66.94
C ASN A 1042 34.06 73.93 -68.33
N ASN A 1043 33.02 73.84 -69.16
CA ASN A 1043 33.00 74.42 -70.50
C ASN A 1043 32.93 75.97 -70.46
N LEU A 1044 32.17 76.54 -69.51
CA LEU A 1044 32.15 77.99 -69.27
C LEU A 1044 33.50 78.53 -68.76
N ASP A 1045 34.16 77.84 -67.84
CA ASP A 1045 35.52 78.20 -67.38
C ASP A 1045 36.53 78.14 -68.54
N GLN A 1046 36.42 77.15 -69.42
CA GLN A 1046 37.28 77.01 -70.59
C GLN A 1046 37.05 78.13 -71.63
N GLN A 1047 35.80 78.59 -71.80
CA GLN A 1047 35.49 79.79 -72.59
C GLN A 1047 36.09 81.05 -71.95
N LEU A 1048 35.92 81.22 -70.63
CA LEU A 1048 36.39 82.39 -69.88
C LEU A 1048 37.93 82.51 -69.93
N GLN A 1049 38.65 81.40 -69.79
CA GLN A 1049 40.12 81.37 -70.00
C GLN A 1049 40.52 81.76 -71.43
N ASN A 1050 39.76 81.36 -72.46
CA ASN A 1050 40.08 81.71 -73.84
C ASN A 1050 39.86 83.20 -74.11
N THR A 1051 38.74 83.77 -73.70
CA THR A 1051 38.50 85.22 -73.78
C THR A 1051 39.54 86.03 -72.99
N GLN A 1052 40.00 85.51 -71.83
CA GLN A 1052 41.07 86.15 -71.05
C GLN A 1052 42.43 86.12 -71.79
N ARG A 1053 42.74 85.06 -72.55
CA ARG A 1053 43.92 84.99 -73.42
C ARG A 1053 43.82 85.96 -74.61
N GLU A 1054 42.65 86.05 -75.23
CA GLU A 1054 42.40 86.98 -76.34
C GLU A 1054 42.59 88.44 -75.90
N ALA A 1055 42.01 88.82 -74.77
CA ALA A 1055 42.19 90.14 -74.17
C ALA A 1055 43.68 90.46 -73.87
N GLN A 1056 44.46 89.48 -73.38
CA GLN A 1056 45.90 89.64 -73.15
C GLN A 1056 46.70 89.81 -74.46
N GLN A 1057 46.32 89.12 -75.55
CA GLN A 1057 46.96 89.32 -76.86
C GLN A 1057 46.60 90.70 -77.45
N GLN A 1058 45.37 91.15 -77.28
CA GLN A 1058 44.89 92.44 -77.78
C GLN A 1058 45.52 93.61 -77.01
N ALA A 1059 45.70 93.48 -75.69
CA ALA A 1059 46.47 94.42 -74.88
C ALA A 1059 47.94 94.52 -75.33
N LYS A 1060 48.58 93.40 -75.71
CA LYS A 1060 49.94 93.41 -76.26
C LYS A 1060 50.03 94.11 -77.62
N LYS A 1061 49.05 93.92 -78.51
CA LYS A 1061 48.99 94.68 -79.79
C LYS A 1061 48.91 96.19 -79.54
N LEU A 1062 47.99 96.62 -78.69
CA LEU A 1062 47.82 98.03 -78.34
C LEU A 1062 49.06 98.63 -77.64
N SER A 1063 49.81 97.83 -76.86
CA SER A 1063 51.10 98.26 -76.29
C SER A 1063 52.12 98.57 -77.38
N ASN A 1064 52.27 97.67 -78.37
CA ASN A 1064 53.23 97.83 -79.46
C ASN A 1064 52.84 98.99 -80.40
N GLU A 1065 51.54 99.19 -80.68
CA GLU A 1065 51.05 100.32 -81.46
C GLU A 1065 51.31 101.67 -80.74
N ASN A 1066 51.17 101.71 -79.41
CA ASN A 1066 51.52 102.90 -78.63
C ASN A 1066 53.03 103.22 -78.64
N GLU A 1067 53.91 102.21 -78.65
CA GLU A 1067 55.35 102.45 -78.80
C GLU A 1067 55.71 102.97 -80.20
N GLN A 1068 55.10 102.42 -81.25
CA GLN A 1068 55.29 102.90 -82.63
C GLN A 1068 54.83 104.35 -82.80
N LEU A 1069 53.60 104.67 -82.39
CA LEU A 1069 53.05 106.04 -82.45
C LEU A 1069 53.90 107.06 -81.68
N LYS A 1070 54.56 106.63 -80.60
CA LYS A 1070 55.44 107.48 -79.78
C LYS A 1070 56.76 107.79 -80.50
N ALA A 1071 57.31 106.83 -81.25
CA ALA A 1071 58.48 107.06 -82.09
C ALA A 1071 58.16 108.01 -83.26
N ASP A 1072 57.00 107.85 -83.90
CA ASP A 1072 56.55 108.71 -85.00
C ASP A 1072 56.29 110.15 -84.52
N LEU A 1073 55.75 110.33 -83.30
CA LEU A 1073 55.54 111.63 -82.67
C LEU A 1073 56.86 112.39 -82.38
N ASP A 1074 57.90 111.70 -81.92
CA ASP A 1074 59.20 112.31 -81.65
C ASP A 1074 60.02 112.58 -82.94
N SER A 1075 59.69 111.89 -84.04
CA SER A 1075 60.15 112.28 -85.38
C SER A 1075 59.51 113.61 -85.81
N ALA A 1076 58.18 113.73 -85.70
CA ALA A 1076 57.44 114.93 -86.11
C ALA A 1076 57.89 116.20 -85.36
N LYS A 1077 58.24 116.11 -84.07
CA LYS A 1077 58.77 117.24 -83.28
C LYS A 1077 60.05 117.82 -83.87
N LYS A 1078 60.99 116.97 -84.33
CA LYS A 1078 62.27 117.41 -84.91
C LYS A 1078 62.10 118.16 -86.23
N ASP A 1079 61.05 117.86 -86.99
CA ASP A 1079 60.73 118.62 -88.21
C ASP A 1079 60.02 119.95 -87.89
N ILE A 1080 59.24 120.04 -86.81
CA ILE A 1080 58.67 121.32 -86.33
C ILE A 1080 59.79 122.29 -85.91
N GLU A 1081 60.78 121.84 -85.14
CA GLU A 1081 61.94 122.67 -84.72
C GLU A 1081 62.70 123.26 -85.93
N ARG A 1082 62.79 122.51 -87.04
CA ARG A 1082 63.39 122.97 -88.31
C ARG A 1082 62.57 124.05 -89.01
N TYR A 1083 61.24 124.02 -88.92
CA TYR A 1083 60.38 125.06 -89.48
C TYR A 1083 60.41 126.35 -88.66
N GLU A 1084 60.44 126.26 -87.33
CA GLU A 1084 60.49 127.46 -86.47
C GLU A 1084 61.75 128.29 -86.67
N GLN A 1085 62.92 127.63 -86.79
CA GLN A 1085 64.17 128.32 -87.09
C GLN A 1085 64.11 129.05 -88.45
N ARG A 1086 63.53 128.42 -89.48
CA ARG A 1086 63.41 128.99 -90.84
C ARG A 1086 62.48 130.20 -90.91
N ASN A 1087 61.42 130.24 -90.09
CA ASN A 1087 60.54 131.41 -89.99
C ASN A 1087 61.23 132.62 -89.32
N LYS A 1088 62.19 132.37 -88.45
CA LYS A 1088 62.95 133.41 -87.73
C LYS A 1088 63.84 134.23 -88.67
N ASP A 1089 64.50 133.55 -89.61
CA ASP A 1089 65.37 134.17 -90.61
C ASP A 1089 64.57 135.00 -91.64
N LEU A 1090 63.37 134.53 -92.03
CA LEU A 1090 62.48 135.24 -92.97
C LEU A 1090 61.97 136.59 -92.43
N LEU A 1091 61.77 136.70 -91.10
CA LEU A 1091 61.29 137.94 -90.46
C LEU A 1091 62.34 139.05 -90.36
N GLN A 1092 63.64 138.72 -90.46
CA GLN A 1092 64.70 139.73 -90.59
C GLN A 1092 64.88 140.25 -92.03
N ALA A 1093 64.34 139.56 -93.03
CA ALA A 1093 64.54 139.87 -94.44
C ALA A 1093 63.50 140.82 -95.07
N LYS A 1094 62.56 141.38 -94.29
CA LYS A 1094 61.47 142.23 -94.83
C LYS A 1094 61.18 143.50 -94.03
N GLY A 1095 62.21 144.34 -93.85
CA GLY A 1095 61.99 145.77 -93.66
C GLY A 1095 61.66 146.49 -94.98
N GLN A 1096 61.57 147.82 -94.92
CA GLN A 1096 61.73 148.74 -96.07
C GLN A 1096 60.65 148.70 -97.17
N SER A 1097 59.36 148.76 -96.79
CA SER A 1097 58.27 149.42 -97.55
C SER A 1097 56.95 149.43 -96.74
N ASP A 1098 56.00 150.37 -96.84
CA ASP A 1098 56.00 151.84 -97.00
C ASP A 1098 54.63 152.38 -96.49
N LYS A 1099 54.41 153.64 -96.03
CA LYS A 1099 55.25 154.85 -95.85
C LYS A 1099 55.29 155.93 -96.96
N ILE A 1100 54.27 156.07 -97.81
CA ILE A 1100 53.85 157.34 -98.47
C ILE A 1100 52.39 157.24 -98.95
N THR A 1101 51.69 158.39 -99.10
CA THR A 1101 50.30 158.59 -99.57
C THR A 1101 49.17 157.88 -98.79
N SER A 1102 47.91 158.32 -98.74
CA SER A 1102 47.22 159.63 -98.60
C SER A 1102 45.76 159.47 -99.06
N GLU A 1103 44.87 160.35 -98.58
CA GLU A 1103 43.47 160.57 -98.99
C GLU A 1103 42.35 159.72 -98.33
N ASN A 1104 41.28 160.45 -97.97
CA ASN A 1104 39.92 160.04 -97.58
C ASN A 1104 39.67 159.36 -96.21
N LYS A 1105 39.41 160.25 -95.23
CA LYS A 1105 38.72 160.08 -93.92
C LYS A 1105 39.49 159.39 -92.78
#